data_AF-A0A2M6Z7J9-F1
#
_entry.id   AF-A0A2M6Z7J9-F1
#
_cell.length_a   1.000
_cell.length_b   1.000
_cell.length_c   1.000
_cell.angle_alpha   90.00
_cell.angle_beta   90.00
_cell.angle_gamma   90.00
#
_symmetry.space_group_name_H-M   'P 1'
#
loop_
_entity.id
_entity.type
_entity.pdbx_description
1 polymer ?
#
loop_
_entity_poly.entity_id
_entity_poly.type
_entity_poly.pdbx_seq_one_letter_code
_entity_poly.pdbx_strand_id
1 'polypeptide(L)'
;MQNMTIVSKSSIRFTLVSAYASIFFLLVAGLFSACGRMPWPPSSPATTAAPSALPPAPLKYLLLHDFDQHKISNNLGRACGSWNAEPEDTRSYASAQIDVASRHGDTGAGLRLEYHLNPERASQNGFWMKLGKLDMSDYDHLEFWVRGDSAAGFASLFKIELKRRKSDTSREMDKASFVVQGITKEWRKISIPLNMMTGITDWKGIDEFVIVFHTRHADCQAGAYSIDEIALVKTGGRGPGIYDHVAIPKKKAWEAAQGGETSAIQAIRRRLVAWPSFGLSDRRSFPNDDREFVLRIARDTWKGISSLADREHGLPYDTVRFGTRGSVRFDECRLGDYTNITNIGLYLMSLAAARDLKFIADTEAVGLARTTLDSLDKMETWKGFYYNYYDCTSLERSSNFVSFVDSAWLTAGLIVLRNAFPVLKLRCDLIINRQNYELFYDPVEQHMNHGWYVHMNARAEYNYGALYTEPRAGSVIAIGLGAVPEEHWFALLRTFPASNDWQALVPQNRVVKNIRGHEVIGGYYSWGGLQYVPSWGGSLFEALMPTMIIDEMKFAPKSLGRNDLIHATIHRKYALEELKYPIWGMSPSSVPTEDNYSEYGVRILGTKGYKPGAVTPHVSGLAVNFTPREAIANFREMIKRYDCYGEFGFYDAIDPVTGQVSYKYLALDQEMLFLGLANYLGDHCVQRYFEADPVAQKGLAVIGNEDFLK
;
A
#
# COMPACT_ATOMS: atom_id res chain seq x y z
N MET A 1 40.95 9.74 -37.35
CA MET A 1 41.54 10.34 -36.14
C MET A 1 40.40 10.88 -35.29
N GLN A 2 40.35 10.43 -34.04
CA GLN A 2 39.42 10.79 -32.95
C GLN A 2 37.92 10.53 -33.14
N ASN A 3 37.54 9.26 -32.93
CA ASN A 3 36.21 8.88 -32.45
C ASN A 3 36.12 9.26 -30.96
N MET A 4 35.24 10.20 -30.61
CA MET A 4 34.90 10.51 -29.22
C MET A 4 33.72 9.64 -28.78
N THR A 5 34.04 8.50 -28.17
CA THR A 5 33.10 7.67 -27.42
C THR A 5 32.79 8.36 -26.10
N ILE A 6 31.64 9.02 -25.97
CA ILE A 6 31.14 9.52 -24.69
C ILE A 6 30.45 8.35 -23.98
N VAL A 7 31.21 7.65 -23.14
CA VAL A 7 30.71 6.63 -22.22
C VAL A 7 29.92 7.34 -21.10
N SER A 8 28.61 7.41 -21.25
CA SER A 8 27.70 7.74 -20.16
C SER A 8 27.52 6.48 -19.29
N LYS A 9 28.19 6.43 -18.14
CA LYS A 9 27.90 5.46 -17.07
C LYS A 9 26.51 5.76 -16.48
N SER A 10 25.46 5.22 -17.09
CA SER A 10 24.10 5.24 -16.56
C SER A 10 23.82 3.91 -15.86
N SER A 11 24.13 3.83 -14.58
CA SER A 11 23.65 2.77 -13.69
C SER A 11 22.16 2.99 -13.41
N ILE A 12 21.28 2.15 -13.98
CA ILE A 12 19.84 2.17 -13.72
C ILE A 12 19.44 0.85 -13.08
N ARG A 13 18.85 0.99 -11.89
CA ARG A 13 18.50 -0.07 -10.95
C ARG A 13 17.01 -0.38 -11.04
N PHE A 14 16.68 -1.62 -10.64
CA PHE A 14 15.32 -2.05 -10.26
C PHE A 14 14.63 -0.95 -9.46
N THR A 15 13.60 -0.35 -10.06
CA THR A 15 12.78 0.67 -9.40
C THR A 15 11.54 -0.02 -8.87
N LEU A 16 11.63 -0.50 -7.64
CA LEU A 16 10.47 -0.80 -6.82
C LEU A 16 10.39 0.29 -5.77
N VAL A 17 9.45 1.21 -5.96
CA VAL A 17 9.06 2.17 -4.92
C VAL A 17 7.89 1.51 -4.19
N SER A 18 8.17 0.82 -3.09
CA SER A 18 7.13 0.27 -2.21
C SER A 18 6.69 1.31 -1.18
N ALA A 19 5.47 1.11 -0.67
CA ALA A 19 4.86 1.72 0.51
C ALA A 19 4.41 3.20 0.45
N TYR A 20 4.00 3.73 -0.71
CA TYR A 20 3.15 4.94 -0.68
C TYR A 20 1.66 4.61 -0.65
N ALA A 21 1.20 3.52 -1.27
CA ALA A 21 -0.22 3.38 -1.61
C ALA A 21 -1.14 2.87 -0.48
N SER A 22 -0.70 1.99 0.44
CA SER A 22 -1.57 1.58 1.57
C SER A 22 -1.75 2.70 2.60
N ILE A 23 -0.76 3.59 2.72
CA ILE A 23 -0.79 4.71 3.66
C ILE A 23 -1.40 5.96 3.00
N PHE A 24 -1.28 6.12 1.67
CA PHE A 24 -1.90 7.24 0.94
C PHE A 24 -3.43 7.25 0.99
N PHE A 25 -4.09 6.14 1.32
CA PHE A 25 -5.56 6.17 1.40
C PHE A 25 -6.10 6.91 2.63
N LEU A 26 -5.28 7.14 3.67
CA LEU A 26 -5.62 8.07 4.75
C LEU A 26 -5.67 9.54 4.28
N LEU A 27 -5.06 9.89 3.14
CA LEU A 27 -4.92 11.27 2.67
C LEU A 27 -6.13 11.84 1.91
N VAL A 28 -7.09 11.03 1.46
CA VAL A 28 -8.18 11.53 0.59
C VAL A 28 -9.48 11.86 1.35
N ALA A 29 -9.62 11.46 2.62
CA ALA A 29 -10.81 11.78 3.42
C ALA A 29 -10.74 13.12 4.21
N GLY A 30 -9.58 13.81 4.23
CA GLY A 30 -9.34 14.99 5.08
C GLY A 30 -9.48 16.36 4.40
N LEU A 31 -9.69 16.44 3.09
CA LEU A 31 -9.60 17.69 2.32
C LEU A 31 -10.95 18.36 2.02
N PHE A 32 -11.81 18.61 3.03
CA PHE A 32 -12.83 19.66 2.92
C PHE A 32 -13.19 20.28 4.28
N SER A 33 -12.45 21.31 4.68
CA SER A 33 -12.96 22.41 5.52
C SER A 33 -12.07 23.64 5.37
N ALA A 34 -12.09 24.26 4.18
CA ALA A 34 -11.83 25.69 3.98
C ALA A 34 -11.92 26.03 2.49
N CYS A 35 -13.10 26.42 2.01
CA CYS A 35 -13.21 27.52 1.04
C CYS A 35 -14.66 27.97 0.91
N GLY A 36 -14.84 29.29 0.85
CA GLY A 36 -16.11 29.97 0.99
C GLY A 36 -17.16 29.63 -0.08
N ARG A 37 -18.40 29.79 0.37
CA ARG A 37 -19.67 29.88 -0.37
C ARG A 37 -19.51 30.27 -1.85
N MET A 38 -19.98 29.39 -2.74
CA MET A 38 -20.60 29.78 -4.01
C MET A 38 -21.95 29.06 -4.12
N PRO A 39 -23.03 29.75 -4.55
CA PRO A 39 -24.37 29.17 -4.57
C PRO A 39 -24.55 28.22 -5.76
N TRP A 40 -25.12 27.04 -5.49
CA TRP A 40 -25.67 26.14 -6.50
C TRP A 40 -26.87 26.79 -7.22
N PRO A 41 -26.99 26.72 -8.55
CA PRO A 41 -28.23 27.09 -9.22
C PRO A 41 -29.27 25.95 -9.11
N PRO A 42 -30.57 26.27 -9.17
CA PRO A 42 -31.64 25.30 -8.98
C PRO A 42 -31.85 24.42 -10.21
N SER A 43 -32.23 23.17 -9.96
CA SER A 43 -32.71 22.20 -10.97
C SER A 43 -34.19 22.43 -11.32
N SER A 44 -34.54 22.41 -12.61
CA SER A 44 -35.83 21.95 -13.22
C SER A 44 -35.85 22.23 -14.75
N PRO A 45 -36.84 21.77 -15.55
CA PRO A 45 -36.86 20.49 -16.27
C PRO A 45 -36.88 20.68 -17.81
N ALA A 46 -37.07 19.56 -18.55
CA ALA A 46 -36.74 19.35 -19.96
C ALA A 46 -37.45 20.19 -21.06
N THR A 47 -36.73 20.26 -22.20
CA THR A 47 -37.12 20.40 -23.62
C THR A 47 -37.64 21.75 -24.17
N THR A 48 -36.82 22.44 -24.97
CA THR A 48 -36.90 22.51 -26.47
C THR A 48 -35.89 23.54 -27.04
N ALA A 49 -35.53 23.32 -28.32
CA ALA A 49 -34.75 24.16 -29.24
C ALA A 49 -33.22 24.26 -29.05
N ALA A 50 -32.50 23.68 -30.00
CA ALA A 50 -31.05 23.77 -30.15
C ALA A 50 -30.63 25.20 -30.56
N PRO A 51 -29.63 25.79 -29.89
CA PRO A 51 -28.79 26.81 -30.48
C PRO A 51 -27.60 26.13 -31.15
N SER A 52 -27.35 26.54 -32.39
CA SER A 52 -26.11 26.35 -33.15
C SER A 52 -24.88 26.35 -32.23
N ALA A 53 -24.35 25.16 -31.93
CA ALA A 53 -23.08 25.03 -31.24
C ALA A 53 -21.99 25.59 -32.15
N LEU A 54 -21.27 26.61 -31.67
CA LEU A 54 -19.96 26.94 -32.21
C LEU A 54 -19.16 25.63 -32.37
N PRO A 55 -18.44 25.41 -33.49
CA PRO A 55 -17.63 24.22 -33.63
C PRO A 55 -16.72 24.11 -32.40
N PRO A 56 -16.60 22.92 -31.77
CA PRO A 56 -15.72 22.76 -30.62
C PRO A 56 -14.35 23.30 -31.01
N ALA A 57 -13.77 24.15 -30.14
CA ALA A 57 -12.41 24.64 -30.34
C ALA A 57 -11.51 23.43 -30.67
N PRO A 58 -10.54 23.57 -31.61
CA PRO A 58 -9.73 22.44 -32.03
C PRO A 58 -9.10 21.79 -30.80
N LEU A 59 -9.38 20.50 -30.66
CA LEU A 59 -8.78 19.65 -29.64
C LEU A 59 -7.25 19.79 -29.74
N LYS A 60 -6.58 20.10 -28.62
CA LYS A 60 -5.13 20.28 -28.61
C LYS A 60 -4.44 19.01 -29.08
N TYR A 61 -3.51 19.16 -30.02
CA TYR A 61 -2.73 18.09 -30.62
C TYR A 61 -1.26 18.51 -30.62
N LEU A 62 -0.37 17.63 -30.17
CA LEU A 62 1.07 17.82 -30.22
C LEU A 62 1.74 16.56 -30.71
N LEU A 63 2.23 16.60 -31.94
CA LEU A 63 3.03 15.54 -32.53
C LEU A 63 4.43 15.55 -31.91
N LEU A 64 4.76 14.49 -31.16
CA LEU A 64 6.06 14.31 -30.55
C LEU A 64 7.06 13.75 -31.56
N HIS A 65 6.67 12.77 -32.38
CA HIS A 65 7.53 12.17 -33.40
C HIS A 65 6.73 11.47 -34.50
N ASP A 66 7.06 11.75 -35.77
CA ASP A 66 6.53 11.11 -36.98
C ASP A 66 7.60 10.36 -37.78
N PHE A 67 8.89 10.56 -37.48
CA PHE A 67 10.03 9.85 -38.10
C PHE A 67 10.29 10.17 -39.58
N ASP A 68 9.42 10.94 -40.23
CA ASP A 68 9.51 11.36 -41.62
C ASP A 68 10.76 12.18 -41.98
N GLN A 69 11.38 12.85 -41.01
CA GLN A 69 12.60 13.62 -41.24
C GLN A 69 13.87 12.75 -41.37
N HIS A 70 13.75 11.42 -41.28
CA HIS A 70 14.86 10.47 -41.30
C HIS A 70 15.95 10.77 -40.25
N LYS A 71 15.53 11.35 -39.11
CA LYS A 71 16.40 11.69 -37.97
C LYS A 71 15.82 11.10 -36.69
N ILE A 72 16.71 10.60 -35.83
CA ILE A 72 16.33 10.04 -34.51
C ILE A 72 16.10 11.13 -33.44
N SER A 73 16.05 12.40 -33.85
CA SER A 73 15.62 13.50 -33.00
C SER A 73 14.13 13.76 -33.20
N ASN A 74 13.41 13.97 -32.12
CA ASN A 74 11.97 14.18 -32.17
C ASN A 74 11.57 15.59 -32.66
N ASN A 75 10.27 15.81 -32.83
CA ASN A 75 9.71 17.09 -33.30
C ASN A 75 9.86 18.23 -32.28
N LEU A 76 10.34 17.93 -31.07
CA LEU A 76 10.75 18.92 -30.06
C LEU A 76 12.26 19.26 -30.13
N GLY A 77 12.99 18.72 -31.12
CA GLY A 77 14.43 18.91 -31.29
C GLY A 77 15.27 18.18 -30.22
N ARG A 78 14.75 17.12 -29.62
CA ARG A 78 15.38 16.37 -28.54
C ARG A 78 15.83 14.98 -28.99
N ALA A 79 16.81 14.42 -28.29
CA ALA A 79 17.39 13.13 -28.62
C ALA A 79 16.41 11.97 -28.35
N CYS A 80 16.55 10.92 -29.14
CA CYS A 80 15.97 9.61 -28.90
C CYS A 80 17.04 8.53 -29.08
N GLY A 81 16.76 7.30 -28.64
CA GLY A 81 17.66 6.17 -28.85
C GLY A 81 17.13 4.89 -28.24
N SER A 82 17.85 3.80 -28.47
CA SER A 82 17.63 2.57 -27.73
C SER A 82 18.36 2.59 -26.38
N TRP A 83 17.93 1.73 -25.47
CA TRP A 83 18.56 1.52 -24.17
C TRP A 83 18.50 0.05 -23.78
N ASN A 84 19.38 -0.36 -22.87
CA ASN A 84 19.39 -1.68 -22.25
C ASN A 84 19.68 -1.50 -20.76
N ALA A 85 18.89 -2.17 -19.90
CA ALA A 85 19.05 -2.12 -18.45
C ALA A 85 20.42 -2.64 -18.01
N GLU A 86 20.92 -3.67 -18.68
CA GLU A 86 22.22 -4.28 -18.43
C GLU A 86 23.07 -4.22 -19.70
N PRO A 87 23.81 -3.12 -19.95
CA PRO A 87 24.60 -2.96 -21.18
C PRO A 87 25.68 -4.03 -21.38
N GLU A 88 26.15 -4.65 -20.30
CA GLU A 88 27.12 -5.75 -20.32
C GLU A 88 26.48 -7.09 -20.71
N ASP A 89 25.14 -7.21 -20.66
CA ASP A 89 24.42 -8.38 -21.12
C ASP A 89 24.28 -8.38 -22.63
N THR A 90 25.20 -9.06 -23.32
CA THR A 90 25.17 -9.16 -24.78
C THR A 90 23.99 -9.97 -25.32
N ARG A 91 23.23 -10.67 -24.47
CA ARG A 91 22.02 -11.42 -24.84
C ARG A 91 20.74 -10.60 -24.69
N SER A 92 20.82 -9.38 -24.16
CA SER A 92 19.73 -8.42 -24.14
C SER A 92 20.13 -7.22 -25.00
N TYR A 93 19.28 -6.76 -25.91
CA TYR A 93 19.51 -5.49 -26.62
C TYR A 93 18.23 -4.97 -27.27
N ALA A 94 18.22 -3.68 -27.60
CA ALA A 94 17.22 -3.07 -28.47
C ALA A 94 17.91 -2.22 -29.54
N SER A 95 17.36 -2.23 -30.76
CA SER A 95 17.85 -1.45 -31.89
C SER A 95 16.72 -0.60 -32.45
N ALA A 96 17.01 0.67 -32.73
CA ALA A 96 16.05 1.63 -33.23
C ALA A 96 16.55 2.17 -34.58
N GLN A 97 15.77 1.99 -35.64
CA GLN A 97 16.11 2.39 -36.99
C GLN A 97 14.92 3.10 -37.63
N ILE A 98 15.18 4.15 -38.41
CA ILE A 98 14.14 4.79 -39.21
C ILE A 98 14.09 4.13 -40.57
N ASP A 99 12.92 3.61 -40.93
CA ASP A 99 12.73 2.74 -42.08
C ASP A 99 11.45 3.12 -42.83
N VAL A 100 11.57 3.31 -44.15
CA VAL A 100 10.45 3.60 -45.05
C VAL A 100 9.46 2.45 -45.08
N ALA A 101 9.91 1.20 -44.94
CA ALA A 101 9.00 0.05 -44.88
C ALA A 101 8.20 0.00 -43.56
N SER A 102 8.62 0.75 -42.55
CA SER A 102 7.98 0.86 -41.24
C SER A 102 7.03 2.04 -41.10
N ARG A 103 6.73 2.78 -42.18
CA ARG A 103 5.81 3.92 -42.17
C ARG A 103 4.34 3.51 -42.04
N HIS A 104 3.56 4.34 -41.37
CA HIS A 104 2.11 4.32 -41.40
C HIS A 104 1.62 5.35 -42.43
N GLY A 105 0.95 4.86 -43.49
CA GLY A 105 0.49 5.70 -44.61
C GLY A 105 1.34 5.55 -45.88
N ASP A 106 1.13 6.43 -46.86
CA ASP A 106 1.70 6.28 -48.20
C ASP A 106 3.10 6.90 -48.34
N THR A 107 3.39 7.95 -47.57
CA THR A 107 4.63 8.75 -47.62
C THR A 107 5.37 8.71 -46.30
N GLY A 108 6.67 9.01 -46.30
CA GLY A 108 7.44 9.16 -45.06
C GLY A 108 8.19 7.91 -44.61
N ALA A 109 8.48 7.82 -43.31
CA ALA A 109 9.19 6.70 -42.69
C ALA A 109 8.68 6.48 -41.26
N GLY A 110 8.84 5.27 -40.73
CA GLY A 110 8.50 4.97 -39.34
C GLY A 110 9.69 4.42 -38.56
N LEU A 111 9.49 4.19 -37.26
CA LEU A 111 10.47 3.56 -36.39
C LEU A 111 10.36 2.04 -36.47
N ARG A 112 11.40 1.38 -36.97
CA ARG A 112 11.64 -0.06 -36.76
C ARG A 112 12.36 -0.23 -35.42
N LEU A 113 11.70 -0.87 -34.46
CA LEU A 113 12.22 -1.13 -33.13
C LEU A 113 12.37 -2.63 -32.92
N GLU A 114 13.60 -3.12 -32.95
CA GLU A 114 13.93 -4.52 -32.71
C GLU A 114 14.37 -4.71 -31.26
N TYR A 115 14.03 -5.86 -30.68
CA TYR A 115 14.40 -6.20 -29.32
C TYR A 115 14.79 -7.67 -29.21
N HIS A 116 15.69 -7.93 -28.26
CA HIS A 116 16.07 -9.27 -27.82
C HIS A 116 16.20 -9.23 -26.30
N LEU A 117 15.49 -10.10 -25.60
CA LEU A 117 15.51 -10.24 -24.15
C LEU A 117 16.33 -11.48 -23.78
N ASN A 118 16.99 -11.42 -22.63
CA ASN A 118 17.75 -12.55 -22.13
C ASN A 118 16.80 -13.72 -21.78
N PRO A 119 17.02 -14.93 -22.32
CA PRO A 119 16.17 -16.09 -22.07
C PRO A 119 16.34 -16.72 -20.69
N GLU A 120 17.45 -16.47 -20.01
CA GLU A 120 17.84 -17.17 -18.78
C GLU A 120 17.63 -16.34 -17.51
N ARG A 121 17.37 -15.03 -17.65
CA ARG A 121 17.19 -14.13 -16.50
C ARG A 121 16.33 -12.94 -16.88
N ALA A 122 15.76 -12.29 -15.86
CA ALA A 122 15.01 -11.06 -16.06
C ALA A 122 15.88 -9.99 -16.75
N SER A 123 15.35 -9.39 -17.80
CA SER A 123 16.03 -8.34 -18.57
C SER A 123 15.02 -7.35 -19.12
N GLN A 124 15.50 -6.13 -19.35
CA GLN A 124 14.71 -5.04 -19.90
C GLN A 124 15.55 -4.20 -20.86
N ASN A 125 14.93 -3.76 -21.95
CA ASN A 125 15.52 -2.85 -22.92
C ASN A 125 14.40 -2.10 -23.64
N GLY A 126 14.73 -1.25 -24.61
CA GLY A 126 13.74 -0.65 -25.49
C GLY A 126 14.19 0.67 -26.07
N PHE A 127 13.25 1.62 -26.17
CA PHE A 127 13.44 2.92 -26.81
C PHE A 127 13.10 4.05 -25.85
N TRP A 128 13.81 5.18 -25.95
CA TRP A 128 13.51 6.39 -25.19
C TRP A 128 13.56 7.63 -26.08
N MET A 129 12.82 8.66 -25.66
CA MET A 129 12.77 9.98 -26.28
C MET A 129 12.74 11.05 -25.19
N LYS A 130 13.60 12.06 -25.30
CA LYS A 130 13.59 13.22 -24.39
C LYS A 130 12.47 14.18 -24.75
N LEU A 131 11.72 14.64 -23.75
CA LEU A 131 10.60 15.58 -23.88
C LEU A 131 10.96 16.99 -23.38
N GLY A 132 12.05 17.15 -22.62
CA GLY A 132 12.58 18.46 -22.24
C GLY A 132 11.70 19.21 -21.24
N LYS A 133 11.25 18.52 -20.19
CA LYS A 133 10.35 19.04 -19.15
C LYS A 133 9.01 19.57 -19.71
N LEU A 134 8.42 18.81 -20.62
CA LEU A 134 7.15 19.16 -21.27
C LEU A 134 6.01 19.28 -20.25
N ASP A 135 5.18 20.31 -20.40
CA ASP A 135 3.89 20.41 -19.70
C ASP A 135 2.83 19.67 -20.53
N MET A 136 2.36 18.56 -19.99
CA MET A 136 1.34 17.71 -20.61
C MET A 136 -0.07 17.93 -20.02
N SER A 137 -0.25 18.91 -19.12
CA SER A 137 -1.50 19.14 -18.38
C SER A 137 -2.71 19.50 -19.26
N ASP A 138 -2.45 19.92 -20.49
CA ASP A 138 -3.46 20.30 -21.48
C ASP A 138 -4.00 19.12 -22.32
N TYR A 139 -3.37 17.96 -22.21
CA TYR A 139 -3.68 16.74 -22.95
C TYR A 139 -4.27 15.69 -22.01
N ASP A 140 -5.01 14.74 -22.57
CA ASP A 140 -5.60 13.66 -21.79
C ASP A 140 -5.25 12.26 -22.34
N HIS A 141 -4.68 12.18 -23.54
CA HIS A 141 -4.19 10.93 -24.13
C HIS A 141 -2.80 11.06 -24.73
N LEU A 142 -2.09 9.93 -24.70
CA LEU A 142 -0.93 9.63 -25.53
C LEU A 142 -1.37 8.66 -26.63
N GLU A 143 -1.13 9.02 -27.88
CA GLU A 143 -1.50 8.21 -29.04
C GLU A 143 -0.28 7.87 -29.90
N PHE A 144 -0.28 6.70 -30.53
CA PHE A 144 0.70 6.31 -31.55
C PHE A 144 0.17 5.14 -32.38
N TRP A 145 0.69 4.96 -33.58
CA TRP A 145 0.45 3.78 -34.40
C TRP A 145 1.50 2.71 -34.12
N VAL A 146 1.07 1.45 -34.09
CA VAL A 146 1.97 0.30 -33.94
C VAL A 146 1.48 -0.89 -34.74
N ARG A 147 2.44 -1.69 -35.24
CA ARG A 147 2.23 -3.07 -35.68
C ARG A 147 3.45 -3.93 -35.34
N GLY A 148 3.24 -5.22 -35.15
CA GLY A 148 4.29 -6.21 -35.00
C GLY A 148 4.84 -6.72 -36.34
N ASP A 149 6.14 -7.02 -36.39
CA ASP A 149 6.80 -7.66 -37.54
C ASP A 149 6.62 -9.18 -37.46
N SER A 150 5.81 -9.75 -38.35
CA SER A 150 5.55 -11.21 -38.34
C SER A 150 6.75 -12.05 -38.74
N ALA A 151 7.71 -11.50 -39.49
CA ALA A 151 8.90 -12.24 -39.91
C ALA A 151 9.94 -12.32 -38.78
N ALA A 152 10.08 -11.26 -38.00
CA ALA A 152 10.96 -11.23 -36.82
C ALA A 152 10.32 -11.87 -35.57
N GLY A 153 8.98 -11.98 -35.53
CA GLY A 153 8.23 -12.22 -34.31
C GLY A 153 7.98 -10.91 -33.56
N PHE A 154 7.01 -10.92 -32.66
CA PHE A 154 6.71 -9.77 -31.79
C PHE A 154 5.92 -10.24 -30.57
N ALA A 155 6.02 -9.48 -29.48
CA ALA A 155 5.19 -9.72 -28.32
C ALA A 155 3.84 -9.01 -28.46
N SER A 156 2.76 -9.62 -27.97
CA SER A 156 1.41 -9.06 -28.06
C SER A 156 1.20 -7.80 -27.17
N LEU A 157 2.16 -7.48 -26.30
CA LEU A 157 2.12 -6.36 -25.39
C LEU A 157 3.52 -5.82 -25.07
N PHE A 158 3.61 -4.54 -24.72
CA PHE A 158 4.80 -3.91 -24.13
C PHE A 158 4.40 -2.77 -23.20
N LYS A 159 5.35 -2.25 -22.42
CA LYS A 159 5.08 -1.17 -21.47
C LYS A 159 5.52 0.18 -22.01
N ILE A 160 4.72 1.22 -21.77
CA ILE A 160 5.09 2.63 -21.93
C ILE A 160 5.35 3.23 -20.56
N GLU A 161 6.40 4.04 -20.43
CA GLU A 161 6.67 4.88 -19.27
C GLU A 161 6.81 6.35 -19.67
N LEU A 162 6.23 7.25 -18.87
CA LEU A 162 6.52 8.67 -18.86
C LEU A 162 7.25 9.02 -17.57
N LYS A 163 8.34 9.78 -17.65
CA LYS A 163 9.20 10.04 -16.49
C LYS A 163 9.45 11.51 -16.28
N ARG A 164 9.53 11.93 -15.01
CA ARG A 164 9.99 13.26 -14.61
C ARG A 164 10.96 13.14 -13.43
N ARG A 165 11.89 14.08 -13.28
CA ARG A 165 12.74 14.13 -12.08
C ARG A 165 11.91 14.62 -10.89
N LYS A 166 12.11 14.02 -9.72
CA LYS A 166 11.46 14.49 -8.49
C LYS A 166 11.90 15.88 -8.05
N SER A 167 13.16 16.21 -8.30
CA SER A 167 13.73 17.54 -8.13
C SER A 167 14.93 17.71 -9.05
N ASP A 168 15.34 18.95 -9.32
CA ASP A 168 16.51 19.23 -10.16
C ASP A 168 17.83 18.67 -9.57
N THR A 169 17.86 18.45 -8.25
CA THR A 169 19.01 17.89 -7.53
C THR A 169 18.92 16.37 -7.34
N SER A 170 17.74 15.78 -7.54
CA SER A 170 17.51 14.35 -7.34
C SER A 170 17.85 13.56 -8.59
N ARG A 171 18.46 12.39 -8.38
CA ARG A 171 18.60 11.35 -9.42
C ARG A 171 17.35 10.47 -9.51
N GLU A 172 16.39 10.61 -8.60
CA GLU A 172 15.13 9.86 -8.62
C GLU A 172 14.16 10.44 -9.65
N MET A 173 13.48 9.53 -10.36
CA MET A 173 12.43 9.85 -11.31
C MET A 173 11.08 9.39 -10.75
N ASP A 174 10.06 10.24 -10.82
CA ASP A 174 8.69 9.75 -10.85
C ASP A 174 8.44 9.10 -12.21
N LYS A 175 7.64 8.04 -12.21
CA LYS A 175 7.35 7.25 -13.42
C LYS A 175 5.85 7.00 -13.45
N ALA A 176 5.23 7.30 -14.57
CA ALA A 176 3.88 6.84 -14.89
C ALA A 176 3.99 5.73 -15.92
N SER A 177 3.30 4.61 -15.72
CA SER A 177 3.40 3.47 -16.63
C SER A 177 2.05 2.93 -17.11
N PHE A 178 2.04 2.35 -18.31
CA PHE A 178 0.88 1.66 -18.88
C PHE A 178 1.32 0.50 -19.75
N VAL A 179 0.66 -0.65 -19.62
CA VAL A 179 0.93 -1.83 -20.44
C VAL A 179 -0.01 -1.82 -21.65
N VAL A 180 0.57 -1.60 -22.83
CA VAL A 180 -0.14 -1.64 -24.12
C VAL A 180 -0.31 -3.09 -24.51
N GLN A 181 -1.55 -3.52 -24.78
CA GLN A 181 -1.90 -4.89 -25.11
C GLN A 181 -2.64 -4.98 -26.44
N GLY A 182 -2.73 -6.20 -27.00
CA GLY A 182 -3.50 -6.45 -28.22
C GLY A 182 -2.81 -5.96 -29.48
N ILE A 183 -1.48 -5.94 -29.49
CA ILE A 183 -0.69 -5.62 -30.66
C ILE A 183 -0.81 -6.77 -31.66
N THR A 184 -0.97 -6.42 -32.94
CA THR A 184 -1.18 -7.35 -34.03
C THR A 184 -0.20 -7.06 -35.18
N LYS A 185 -0.23 -7.88 -36.23
CA LYS A 185 0.57 -7.65 -37.45
C LYS A 185 0.03 -6.50 -38.31
N GLU A 186 -1.26 -6.17 -38.14
CA GLU A 186 -1.90 -5.01 -38.75
C GLU A 186 -1.60 -3.72 -37.97
N TRP A 187 -1.57 -2.59 -38.67
CA TRP A 187 -1.48 -1.27 -38.03
C TRP A 187 -2.68 -1.01 -37.13
N ARG A 188 -2.39 -0.63 -35.88
CA ARG A 188 -3.39 -0.20 -34.91
C ARG A 188 -2.97 1.11 -34.28
N LYS A 189 -3.93 2.01 -34.14
CA LYS A 189 -3.76 3.21 -33.32
C LYS A 189 -4.00 2.84 -31.86
N ILE A 190 -2.99 3.07 -31.03
CA ILE A 190 -3.09 2.99 -29.58
C ILE A 190 -3.44 4.38 -29.07
N SER A 191 -4.38 4.44 -28.13
CA SER A 191 -4.77 5.67 -27.44
C SER A 191 -4.81 5.35 -25.94
N ILE A 192 -3.87 5.92 -25.20
CA ILE A 192 -3.66 5.67 -23.76
C ILE A 192 -4.17 6.90 -23.01
N PRO A 193 -5.24 6.78 -22.21
CA PRO A 193 -5.62 7.86 -21.31
C PRO A 193 -4.49 8.08 -20.30
N LEU A 194 -3.95 9.29 -20.22
CA LEU A 194 -2.85 9.62 -19.29
C LEU A 194 -3.24 9.29 -17.86
N ASN A 195 -4.52 9.46 -17.53
CA ASN A 195 -5.07 9.22 -16.21
C ASN A 195 -5.04 7.73 -15.79
N MET A 196 -4.91 6.81 -16.76
CA MET A 196 -4.70 5.39 -16.49
C MET A 196 -3.23 5.03 -16.24
N MET A 197 -2.29 5.95 -16.52
CA MET A 197 -0.87 5.73 -16.25
C MET A 197 -0.57 6.03 -14.77
N THR A 198 -0.41 4.99 -13.96
CA THR A 198 -0.23 5.14 -12.51
C THR A 198 1.18 5.63 -12.18
N GLY A 199 1.34 6.53 -11.20
CA GLY A 199 2.65 6.91 -10.64
C GLY A 199 3.09 8.36 -10.86
N ILE A 200 2.40 9.12 -11.72
CA ILE A 200 2.50 10.60 -11.79
C ILE A 200 1.09 11.18 -11.71
N THR A 201 0.93 12.22 -10.89
CA THR A 201 -0.34 12.95 -10.73
C THR A 201 -0.31 14.36 -11.31
N ASP A 202 0.89 14.91 -11.44
CA ASP A 202 1.14 16.23 -12.02
C ASP A 202 1.93 16.06 -13.31
N TRP A 203 1.24 16.33 -14.42
CA TRP A 203 1.71 16.16 -15.78
C TRP A 203 2.65 17.27 -16.27
N LYS A 204 3.14 18.11 -15.34
CA LYS A 204 4.16 19.12 -15.62
C LYS A 204 5.57 18.54 -15.53
N GLY A 205 6.45 19.04 -16.39
CA GLY A 205 7.88 18.76 -16.31
C GLY A 205 8.25 17.33 -16.74
N ILE A 206 7.46 16.70 -17.60
CA ILE A 206 7.75 15.35 -18.11
C ILE A 206 9.01 15.40 -18.99
N ASP A 207 10.00 14.58 -18.67
CA ASP A 207 11.33 14.63 -19.30
C ASP A 207 11.56 13.48 -20.29
N GLU A 208 10.92 12.32 -20.12
CA GLU A 208 11.16 11.16 -20.98
C GLU A 208 9.86 10.42 -21.32
N PHE A 209 9.76 10.01 -22.58
CA PHE A 209 8.89 8.93 -23.05
C PHE A 209 9.74 7.69 -23.27
N VAL A 210 9.27 6.53 -22.81
CA VAL A 210 10.05 5.28 -22.87
C VAL A 210 9.16 4.11 -23.25
N ILE A 211 9.59 3.33 -24.22
CA ILE A 211 9.06 2.00 -24.54
C ILE A 211 9.96 0.98 -23.84
N VAL A 212 9.34 0.07 -23.11
CA VAL A 212 10.02 -0.95 -22.31
C VAL A 212 9.56 -2.33 -22.75
N PHE A 213 10.51 -3.10 -23.29
CA PHE A 213 10.39 -4.55 -23.40
C PHE A 213 10.94 -5.17 -22.14
N HIS A 214 10.22 -6.14 -21.62
CA HIS A 214 10.57 -6.83 -20.39
C HIS A 214 10.21 -8.29 -20.53
N THR A 215 11.09 -9.16 -20.05
CA THR A 215 10.84 -10.61 -19.93
C THR A 215 9.49 -10.97 -19.26
N ARG A 216 8.95 -10.09 -18.39
CA ARG A 216 7.66 -10.23 -17.70
C ARG A 216 6.43 -10.08 -18.59
N HIS A 217 6.62 -9.46 -19.75
CA HIS A 217 5.55 -8.95 -20.59
C HIS A 217 5.65 -9.46 -22.02
N ALA A 218 6.74 -10.15 -22.36
CA ALA A 218 6.98 -10.61 -23.71
C ALA A 218 6.68 -12.11 -23.81
N ASP A 219 5.58 -12.45 -24.50
CA ASP A 219 5.28 -13.80 -25.01
C ASP A 219 6.25 -14.23 -26.13
N CYS A 220 7.15 -13.33 -26.53
CA CYS A 220 8.24 -13.56 -27.46
C CYS A 220 9.54 -12.96 -26.92
N GLN A 221 10.65 -13.71 -26.92
CA GLN A 221 11.92 -13.23 -26.36
C GLN A 221 12.71 -12.34 -27.33
N ALA A 222 12.39 -12.36 -28.62
CA ALA A 222 13.01 -11.48 -29.61
C ALA A 222 11.98 -11.13 -30.67
N GLY A 223 12.02 -9.91 -31.19
CA GLY A 223 11.08 -9.48 -32.21
C GLY A 223 11.27 -8.05 -32.67
N ALA A 224 10.34 -7.57 -33.49
CA ALA A 224 10.36 -6.19 -33.97
C ALA A 224 8.97 -5.57 -34.09
N TYR A 225 8.92 -4.25 -33.96
CA TYR A 225 7.73 -3.43 -34.17
C TYR A 225 8.00 -2.31 -35.18
N SER A 226 6.97 -1.95 -35.95
CA SER A 226 6.90 -0.64 -36.61
C SER A 226 6.06 0.30 -35.75
N ILE A 227 6.56 1.50 -35.46
CA ILE A 227 5.88 2.52 -34.66
C ILE A 227 5.89 3.85 -35.42
N ASP A 228 4.78 4.58 -35.35
CA ASP A 228 4.62 5.85 -36.03
C ASP A 228 3.70 6.83 -35.30
N GLU A 229 3.75 8.12 -35.67
CA GLU A 229 2.95 9.25 -35.17
C GLU A 229 2.71 9.26 -33.65
N ILE A 230 3.77 9.37 -32.86
CA ILE A 230 3.65 9.53 -31.42
C ILE A 230 3.17 10.94 -31.12
N ALA A 231 2.00 11.10 -30.50
CA ALA A 231 1.36 12.38 -30.24
C ALA A 231 0.67 12.46 -28.88
N LEU A 232 0.53 13.67 -28.36
CA LEU A 232 -0.36 13.99 -27.26
C LEU A 232 -1.63 14.62 -27.80
N VAL A 233 -2.77 14.16 -27.28
CA VAL A 233 -4.09 14.55 -27.77
C VAL A 233 -5.00 14.91 -26.61
N LYS A 234 -5.80 15.95 -26.79
CA LYS A 234 -6.95 16.25 -25.92
C LYS A 234 -8.19 15.67 -26.58
N THR A 235 -8.75 14.61 -26.02
CA THR A 235 -9.97 13.95 -26.53
C THR A 235 -11.23 14.50 -25.88
N GLY A 236 -11.11 15.11 -24.69
CA GLY A 236 -12.22 15.53 -23.85
C GLY A 236 -12.66 14.46 -22.83
N GLY A 237 -12.13 13.23 -22.92
CA GLY A 237 -12.45 12.14 -22.00
C GLY A 237 -11.20 11.66 -21.27
N ARG A 238 -10.91 12.16 -20.06
CA ARG A 238 -9.67 11.83 -19.33
C ARG A 238 -9.39 10.34 -19.04
N GLY A 239 -10.38 9.46 -19.21
CA GLY A 239 -10.30 8.05 -18.79
C GLY A 239 -10.30 7.88 -17.27
N PRO A 240 -10.51 6.65 -16.77
CA PRO A 240 -10.50 6.38 -15.35
C PRO A 240 -9.09 6.56 -14.77
N GLY A 241 -9.00 6.98 -13.51
CA GLY A 241 -7.74 7.10 -12.79
C GLY A 241 -7.84 6.64 -11.34
N ILE A 242 -6.69 6.39 -10.72
CA ILE A 242 -6.60 5.78 -9.38
C ILE A 242 -7.23 6.62 -8.25
N TYR A 243 -7.48 7.91 -8.50
CA TYR A 243 -8.12 8.84 -7.56
C TYR A 243 -9.61 9.09 -7.87
N ASP A 244 -10.20 8.36 -8.82
CA ASP A 244 -11.62 8.54 -9.12
C ASP A 244 -12.48 8.12 -7.93
N HIS A 245 -13.32 9.06 -7.50
CA HIS A 245 -14.24 8.86 -6.39
C HIS A 245 -15.32 7.85 -6.72
N VAL A 246 -15.72 7.09 -5.69
CA VAL A 246 -16.90 6.23 -5.74
C VAL A 246 -18.08 6.97 -5.14
N ALA A 247 -19.17 7.08 -5.91
CA ALA A 247 -20.40 7.64 -5.41
C ALA A 247 -21.07 6.68 -4.41
N ILE A 248 -21.59 7.24 -3.31
CA ILE A 248 -22.32 6.52 -2.25
C ILE A 248 -23.79 7.03 -2.18
N PRO A 249 -24.61 6.77 -3.23
CA PRO A 249 -25.94 7.35 -3.33
C PRO A 249 -26.90 6.93 -2.21
N LYS A 250 -26.80 5.71 -1.67
CA LYS A 250 -27.65 5.29 -0.54
C LYS A 250 -27.28 6.05 0.73
N LYS A 251 -25.98 6.29 0.97
CA LYS A 251 -25.55 7.17 2.07
C LYS A 251 -26.10 8.58 1.90
N LYS A 252 -25.99 9.17 0.71
CA LYS A 252 -26.53 10.52 0.43
C LYS A 252 -28.04 10.61 0.59
N ALA A 253 -28.77 9.60 0.13
CA ALA A 253 -30.21 9.51 0.35
C ALA A 253 -30.57 9.37 1.84
N TRP A 254 -29.79 8.57 2.59
CA TRP A 254 -29.95 8.43 4.04
C TRP A 254 -29.69 9.74 4.79
N GLU A 255 -28.62 10.46 4.46
CA GLU A 255 -28.30 11.77 5.05
C GLU A 255 -29.40 12.80 4.74
N ALA A 256 -29.90 12.83 3.49
CA ALA A 256 -31.02 13.69 3.11
C ALA A 256 -32.27 13.38 3.95
N ALA A 257 -32.57 12.10 4.20
CA ALA A 257 -33.68 11.69 5.07
C ALA A 257 -33.51 12.09 6.54
N GLN A 258 -32.26 12.31 7.01
CA GLN A 258 -31.98 12.88 8.34
C GLN A 258 -32.07 14.41 8.39
N GLY A 259 -32.37 15.08 7.26
CA GLY A 259 -32.36 16.55 7.15
C GLY A 259 -31.00 17.12 6.70
N GLY A 260 -30.23 16.34 5.94
CA GLY A 260 -28.93 16.72 5.38
C GLY A 260 -27.74 16.27 6.24
N GLU A 261 -26.52 16.41 5.69
CA GLU A 261 -25.26 15.92 6.29
C GLU A 261 -25.05 16.40 7.73
N THR A 262 -25.26 17.70 7.99
CA THR A 262 -25.10 18.27 9.34
C THR A 262 -26.05 17.64 10.36
N SER A 263 -27.29 17.37 9.97
CA SER A 263 -28.30 16.74 10.83
C SER A 263 -28.01 15.25 11.01
N ALA A 264 -27.47 14.60 9.97
CA ALA A 264 -27.09 13.20 9.95
C ALA A 264 -26.00 12.87 10.98
N ILE A 265 -25.11 13.81 11.32
CA ILE A 265 -24.08 13.63 12.36
C ILE A 265 -24.68 13.17 13.71
N GLN A 266 -25.83 13.71 14.12
CA GLN A 266 -26.50 13.26 15.35
C GLN A 266 -27.13 11.87 15.20
N ALA A 267 -27.56 11.50 13.99
CA ALA A 267 -28.03 10.15 13.70
C ALA A 267 -26.88 9.13 13.73
N ILE A 268 -25.74 9.46 13.12
CA ILE A 268 -24.51 8.67 13.16
C ILE A 268 -24.06 8.47 14.62
N ARG A 269 -24.13 9.51 15.45
CA ARG A 269 -23.85 9.40 16.90
C ARG A 269 -24.72 8.36 17.59
N ARG A 270 -26.02 8.34 17.28
CA ARG A 270 -26.97 7.37 17.87
C ARG A 270 -26.69 5.93 17.43
N ARG A 271 -25.97 5.75 16.31
CA ARG A 271 -25.53 4.45 15.81
C ARG A 271 -24.26 3.94 16.49
N LEU A 272 -23.41 4.78 17.07
CA LEU A 272 -22.26 4.31 17.85
C LEU A 272 -22.74 3.44 19.02
N VAL A 273 -22.06 2.34 19.36
CA VAL A 273 -22.41 1.51 20.53
C VAL A 273 -22.37 2.35 21.81
N ALA A 274 -21.29 3.11 22.02
CA ALA A 274 -21.16 4.03 23.15
C ALA A 274 -20.22 5.22 22.84
N TRP A 275 -20.29 6.24 23.67
CA TRP A 275 -19.48 7.46 23.59
C TRP A 275 -18.71 7.64 24.91
N PRO A 276 -17.44 8.10 24.90
CA PRO A 276 -16.71 8.31 26.14
C PRO A 276 -17.35 9.44 26.96
N SER A 277 -17.39 9.23 28.27
CA SER A 277 -17.86 10.15 29.29
C SER A 277 -16.80 11.17 29.68
N PHE A 278 -15.51 10.86 29.51
CA PHE A 278 -14.40 11.78 29.79
C PHE A 278 -13.23 11.60 28.82
N GLY A 279 -12.48 12.69 28.63
CA GLY A 279 -11.38 12.77 27.67
C GLY A 279 -10.00 12.40 28.23
N LEU A 280 -9.77 12.60 29.52
CA LEU A 280 -8.47 12.33 30.14
C LEU A 280 -8.64 11.56 31.44
N SER A 281 -7.89 10.48 31.57
CA SER A 281 -7.82 9.68 32.80
C SER A 281 -6.95 10.35 33.85
N ASP A 282 -7.27 10.15 35.13
CA ASP A 282 -6.37 10.56 36.22
C ASP A 282 -5.11 9.69 36.21
N ARG A 283 -3.95 10.33 35.99
CA ARG A 283 -2.63 9.68 35.97
C ARG A 283 -2.30 8.93 37.26
N ARG A 284 -2.91 9.30 38.39
CA ARG A 284 -2.70 8.65 39.69
C ARG A 284 -3.51 7.36 39.86
N SER A 285 -4.47 7.11 38.98
CA SER A 285 -5.37 5.95 39.05
C SER A 285 -4.76 4.66 38.50
N PHE A 286 -3.59 4.74 37.84
CA PHE A 286 -2.97 3.58 37.20
C PHE A 286 -2.32 2.62 38.21
N PRO A 287 -2.49 1.29 38.07
CA PRO A 287 -1.87 0.32 38.95
C PRO A 287 -0.34 0.38 38.94
N ASN A 288 0.26 0.13 40.11
CA ASN A 288 1.71 -0.01 40.25
C ASN A 288 2.21 -1.39 39.79
N ASP A 289 1.40 -2.44 39.95
CA ASP A 289 1.72 -3.76 39.41
C ASP A 289 1.70 -3.72 37.87
N ASP A 290 2.74 -4.29 37.25
CA ASP A 290 2.91 -4.24 35.80
C ASP A 290 1.83 -5.05 35.08
N ARG A 291 1.41 -6.19 35.62
CA ARG A 291 0.38 -7.01 35.00
C ARG A 291 -0.98 -6.34 35.08
N GLU A 292 -1.37 -5.81 36.24
CA GLU A 292 -2.62 -5.06 36.42
C GLU A 292 -2.63 -3.76 35.60
N PHE A 293 -1.47 -3.10 35.45
CA PHE A 293 -1.32 -1.94 34.59
C PHE A 293 -1.56 -2.28 33.11
N VAL A 294 -0.94 -3.33 32.60
CA VAL A 294 -1.16 -3.78 31.21
C VAL A 294 -2.59 -4.27 31.01
N LEU A 295 -3.16 -4.98 31.99
CA LEU A 295 -4.56 -5.40 31.96
C LEU A 295 -5.52 -4.20 31.92
N ARG A 296 -5.20 -3.11 32.63
CA ARG A 296 -5.95 -1.85 32.57
C ARG A 296 -5.92 -1.25 31.16
N ILE A 297 -4.75 -1.18 30.53
CA ILE A 297 -4.62 -0.67 29.16
C ILE A 297 -5.44 -1.52 28.20
N ALA A 298 -5.28 -2.84 28.24
CA ALA A 298 -6.02 -3.76 27.37
C ALA A 298 -7.55 -3.61 27.54
N ARG A 299 -8.04 -3.46 28.78
CA ARG A 299 -9.47 -3.32 29.08
C ARG A 299 -10.04 -2.00 28.54
N ASP A 300 -9.34 -0.90 28.74
CA ASP A 300 -9.79 0.42 28.26
C ASP A 300 -9.75 0.49 26.73
N THR A 301 -8.69 -0.04 26.10
CA THR A 301 -8.61 -0.12 24.63
C THR A 301 -9.72 -1.01 24.05
N TRP A 302 -10.00 -2.18 24.64
CA TRP A 302 -11.15 -3.02 24.25
C TRP A 302 -12.48 -2.28 24.38
N LYS A 303 -12.67 -1.53 25.48
CA LYS A 303 -13.85 -0.69 25.67
C LYS A 303 -13.97 0.33 24.54
N GLY A 304 -12.87 0.94 24.11
CA GLY A 304 -12.82 1.82 22.94
C GLY A 304 -13.25 1.14 21.65
N ILE A 305 -12.60 0.03 21.30
CA ILE A 305 -12.89 -0.76 20.08
C ILE A 305 -14.36 -1.17 20.02
N SER A 306 -14.91 -1.71 21.10
CA SER A 306 -16.30 -2.17 21.17
C SER A 306 -17.32 -1.04 21.21
N SER A 307 -16.96 0.14 21.76
CA SER A 307 -17.83 1.31 21.85
C SER A 307 -17.90 2.10 20.55
N LEU A 308 -16.79 2.21 19.84
CA LEU A 308 -16.63 3.00 18.61
C LEU A 308 -16.93 2.19 17.34
N ALA A 309 -17.97 1.36 17.42
CA ALA A 309 -18.49 0.58 16.30
C ALA A 309 -19.95 0.97 16.01
N ASP A 310 -20.36 0.77 14.77
CA ASP A 310 -21.75 0.85 14.36
C ASP A 310 -22.57 -0.26 15.03
N ARG A 311 -23.57 0.10 15.83
CA ARG A 311 -24.39 -0.88 16.57
C ARG A 311 -25.32 -1.70 15.68
N GLU A 312 -25.62 -1.25 14.47
CA GLU A 312 -26.54 -1.95 13.57
C GLU A 312 -25.81 -2.93 12.65
N HIS A 313 -24.63 -2.55 12.18
CA HIS A 313 -23.82 -3.34 11.24
C HIS A 313 -22.60 -4.01 11.89
N GLY A 314 -22.27 -3.68 13.15
CA GLY A 314 -21.12 -4.27 13.84
C GLY A 314 -19.79 -3.94 13.16
N LEU A 315 -19.69 -2.76 12.54
CA LEU A 315 -18.49 -2.31 11.83
C LEU A 315 -17.75 -1.27 12.67
N PRO A 316 -16.43 -1.42 12.91
CA PRO A 316 -15.65 -0.42 13.62
C PRO A 316 -15.53 0.84 12.77
N TYR A 317 -15.79 2.02 13.36
CA TYR A 317 -15.52 3.30 12.69
C TYR A 317 -14.02 3.49 12.57
N ASP A 318 -13.55 3.92 11.41
CA ASP A 318 -12.12 4.03 11.12
C ASP A 318 -11.45 5.03 12.05
N THR A 319 -12.06 6.21 12.24
CA THR A 319 -11.49 7.26 13.07
C THR A 319 -12.51 8.01 13.92
N VAL A 320 -12.09 8.36 15.14
CA VAL A 320 -12.80 9.32 16.00
C VAL A 320 -11.81 10.36 16.48
N ARG A 321 -12.04 11.61 16.14
CA ARG A 321 -11.24 12.76 16.57
C ARG A 321 -11.98 13.53 17.66
N PHE A 322 -11.28 13.80 18.75
CA PHE A 322 -11.80 14.56 19.88
C PHE A 322 -11.42 16.03 19.79
N GLY A 323 -12.16 16.85 20.55
CA GLY A 323 -11.88 18.28 20.64
C GLY A 323 -10.56 18.58 21.37
N THR A 324 -10.31 19.86 21.57
CA THR A 324 -9.09 20.36 22.22
C THR A 324 -8.85 19.65 23.57
N ARG A 325 -7.61 19.18 23.79
CA ARG A 325 -7.21 18.42 24.99
C ARG A 325 -8.09 17.19 25.28
N GLY A 326 -8.53 16.49 24.24
CA GLY A 326 -9.31 15.27 24.35
C GLY A 326 -10.78 15.51 24.73
N SER A 327 -11.30 16.72 24.55
CA SER A 327 -12.70 17.04 24.83
C SER A 327 -13.65 16.07 24.13
N VAL A 328 -14.50 15.41 24.91
CA VAL A 328 -15.52 14.46 24.43
C VAL A 328 -16.86 15.13 24.13
N ARG A 329 -16.89 16.47 24.12
CA ARG A 329 -18.04 17.23 23.68
C ARG A 329 -18.25 16.99 22.19
N PHE A 330 -19.40 16.42 21.87
CA PHE A 330 -19.64 15.88 20.54
C PHE A 330 -19.62 16.94 19.43
N ASP A 331 -20.02 18.18 19.73
CA ASP A 331 -19.96 19.33 18.83
C ASP A 331 -18.52 19.77 18.47
N GLU A 332 -17.53 19.30 19.24
CA GLU A 332 -16.10 19.55 19.01
C GLU A 332 -15.39 18.35 18.35
N CYS A 333 -16.11 17.24 18.11
CA CYS A 333 -15.55 15.98 17.64
C CYS A 333 -15.85 15.74 16.14
N ARG A 334 -15.06 14.86 15.52
CA ARG A 334 -15.30 14.38 14.15
C ARG A 334 -15.32 12.86 14.12
N LEU A 335 -16.25 12.29 13.36
CA LEU A 335 -16.38 10.86 13.14
C LEU A 335 -16.03 10.54 11.69
N GLY A 336 -15.16 9.55 11.49
CA GLY A 336 -15.02 8.86 10.21
C GLY A 336 -15.89 7.61 10.23
N ASP A 337 -17.17 7.75 9.88
CA ASP A 337 -18.17 6.67 9.87
C ASP A 337 -18.08 5.76 8.63
N TYR A 338 -16.85 5.45 8.25
CA TYR A 338 -16.46 4.46 7.28
C TYR A 338 -15.52 3.46 7.95
N THR A 339 -15.23 2.35 7.28
CA THR A 339 -14.30 1.34 7.76
C THR A 339 -13.44 0.82 6.62
N ASN A 340 -12.36 0.13 6.96
CA ASN A 340 -11.54 -0.60 6.01
C ASN A 340 -11.55 -2.10 6.36
N ILE A 341 -11.17 -2.93 5.38
CA ILE A 341 -11.25 -4.39 5.52
C ILE A 341 -10.22 -4.95 6.52
N THR A 342 -9.08 -4.28 6.70
CA THR A 342 -8.14 -4.61 7.77
C THR A 342 -8.80 -4.43 9.15
N ASN A 343 -9.47 -3.30 9.41
CA ASN A 343 -10.16 -3.03 10.68
C ASN A 343 -11.21 -4.12 10.97
N ILE A 344 -11.99 -4.54 9.97
CA ILE A 344 -12.96 -5.62 10.16
C ILE A 344 -12.24 -6.92 10.56
N GLY A 345 -11.15 -7.27 9.88
CA GLY A 345 -10.33 -8.43 10.22
C GLY A 345 -9.80 -8.40 11.65
N LEU A 346 -9.20 -7.28 12.05
CA LEU A 346 -8.64 -7.11 13.40
C LEU A 346 -9.73 -7.02 14.48
N TYR A 347 -10.90 -6.43 14.19
CA TYR A 347 -12.06 -6.43 15.08
C TYR A 347 -12.53 -7.85 15.37
N LEU A 348 -12.65 -8.70 14.35
CA LEU A 348 -13.02 -10.12 14.52
C LEU A 348 -12.00 -10.88 15.39
N MET A 349 -10.69 -10.60 15.24
CA MET A 349 -9.67 -11.15 16.14
C MET A 349 -9.82 -10.61 17.56
N SER A 350 -10.14 -9.32 17.69
CA SER A 350 -10.31 -8.64 18.98
C SER A 350 -11.48 -9.24 19.77
N LEU A 351 -12.55 -9.71 19.10
CA LEU A 351 -13.63 -10.45 19.77
C LEU A 351 -13.15 -11.76 20.41
N ALA A 352 -12.31 -12.53 19.70
CA ALA A 352 -11.73 -13.75 20.24
C ALA A 352 -10.80 -13.45 21.44
N ALA A 353 -9.93 -12.44 21.29
CA ALA A 353 -9.02 -11.99 22.34
C ALA A 353 -9.76 -11.49 23.59
N ALA A 354 -10.78 -10.65 23.43
CA ALA A 354 -11.58 -10.12 24.53
C ALA A 354 -12.32 -11.22 25.29
N ARG A 355 -12.83 -12.25 24.59
CA ARG A 355 -13.42 -13.43 25.22
C ARG A 355 -12.40 -14.21 26.04
N ASP A 356 -11.18 -14.39 25.53
CA ASP A 356 -10.13 -15.13 26.25
C ASP A 356 -9.60 -14.38 27.47
N LEU A 357 -9.51 -13.05 27.38
CA LEU A 357 -9.22 -12.17 28.52
C LEU A 357 -10.39 -11.98 29.50
N LYS A 358 -11.55 -12.61 29.21
CA LYS A 358 -12.78 -12.52 30.03
C LYS A 358 -13.36 -11.10 30.14
N PHE A 359 -13.14 -10.27 29.12
CA PHE A 359 -13.77 -8.95 29.02
C PHE A 359 -15.20 -9.03 28.52
N ILE A 360 -15.53 -10.06 27.73
CA ILE A 360 -16.89 -10.36 27.26
C ILE A 360 -17.19 -11.85 27.40
N ALA A 361 -18.48 -12.20 27.43
CA ALA A 361 -18.92 -13.59 27.42
C ALA A 361 -18.79 -14.21 26.01
N ASP A 362 -18.71 -15.54 25.94
CA ASP A 362 -18.67 -16.28 24.67
C ASP A 362 -19.89 -15.98 23.78
N THR A 363 -21.08 -15.98 24.37
CA THR A 363 -22.34 -15.67 23.66
C THR A 363 -22.38 -14.25 23.11
N GLU A 364 -21.77 -13.29 23.81
CA GLU A 364 -21.67 -11.90 23.38
C GLU A 364 -20.70 -11.79 22.19
N ALA A 365 -19.52 -12.40 22.30
CA ALA A 365 -18.53 -12.43 21.23
C ALA A 365 -19.10 -13.03 19.93
N VAL A 366 -19.80 -14.17 20.03
CA VAL A 366 -20.47 -14.80 18.89
C VAL A 366 -21.58 -13.92 18.32
N GLY A 367 -22.34 -13.23 19.18
CA GLY A 367 -23.39 -12.29 18.75
C GLY A 367 -22.82 -11.13 17.92
N LEU A 368 -21.80 -10.45 18.44
CA LEU A 368 -21.11 -9.36 17.75
C LEU A 368 -20.49 -9.83 16.43
N ALA A 369 -19.81 -10.97 16.44
CA ALA A 369 -19.22 -11.54 15.23
C ALA A 369 -20.29 -11.86 14.17
N ARG A 370 -21.46 -12.38 14.56
CA ARG A 370 -22.57 -12.62 13.62
C ARG A 370 -23.05 -11.33 12.97
N THR A 371 -23.20 -10.25 13.74
CA THR A 371 -23.60 -8.94 13.20
C THR A 371 -22.60 -8.43 12.17
N THR A 372 -21.30 -8.50 12.45
CA THR A 372 -20.26 -8.12 11.49
C THR A 372 -20.27 -8.99 10.23
N LEU A 373 -20.40 -10.32 10.39
CA LEU A 373 -20.49 -11.25 9.26
C LEU A 373 -21.79 -11.03 8.44
N ASP A 374 -22.90 -10.62 9.06
CA ASP A 374 -24.15 -10.24 8.36
C ASP A 374 -23.96 -9.01 7.48
N SER A 375 -23.10 -8.09 7.89
CA SER A 375 -22.71 -6.93 7.07
C SER A 375 -21.81 -7.34 5.91
N LEU A 376 -20.81 -8.19 6.17
CA LEU A 376 -19.92 -8.73 5.13
C LEU A 376 -20.68 -9.50 4.03
N ASP A 377 -21.79 -10.15 4.35
CA ASP A 377 -22.64 -10.83 3.34
C ASP A 377 -23.41 -9.86 2.44
N LYS A 378 -23.61 -8.61 2.87
CA LYS A 378 -24.37 -7.58 2.13
C LYS A 378 -23.48 -6.60 1.36
N MET A 379 -22.22 -6.50 1.75
CA MET A 379 -21.25 -5.59 1.13
C MET A 379 -20.89 -6.03 -0.29
N GLU A 380 -20.76 -5.07 -1.20
CA GLU A 380 -20.34 -5.33 -2.58
C GLU A 380 -18.94 -5.95 -2.60
N THR A 381 -18.73 -6.98 -3.42
CA THR A 381 -17.42 -7.61 -3.62
C THR A 381 -17.06 -7.65 -5.11
N TRP A 382 -15.78 -7.77 -5.42
CA TRP A 382 -15.28 -8.01 -6.77
C TRP A 382 -14.45 -9.30 -6.79
N LYS A 383 -14.89 -10.29 -7.57
CA LYS A 383 -14.28 -11.64 -7.63
C LYS A 383 -14.07 -12.27 -6.24
N GLY A 384 -15.04 -12.07 -5.35
CA GLY A 384 -15.02 -12.57 -3.98
C GLY A 384 -14.17 -11.76 -2.99
N PHE A 385 -13.40 -10.78 -3.46
CA PHE A 385 -12.66 -9.86 -2.60
C PHE A 385 -13.49 -8.63 -2.25
N TYR A 386 -13.23 -8.09 -1.07
CA TYR A 386 -13.80 -6.82 -0.64
C TYR A 386 -12.94 -5.65 -1.14
N TYR A 387 -13.58 -4.51 -1.40
CA TYR A 387 -12.90 -3.25 -1.68
C TYR A 387 -12.23 -2.70 -0.43
N ASN A 388 -11.30 -1.76 -0.57
CA ASN A 388 -10.51 -1.31 0.56
C ASN A 388 -11.36 -0.61 1.66
N TYR A 389 -12.38 0.16 1.27
CA TYR A 389 -13.19 0.98 2.18
C TYR A 389 -14.69 0.90 1.90
N TYR A 390 -15.48 1.00 2.98
CA TYR A 390 -16.94 1.02 2.97
C TYR A 390 -17.50 2.01 3.98
N ASP A 391 -18.65 2.59 3.65
CA ASP A 391 -19.44 3.40 4.58
C ASP A 391 -20.15 2.49 5.61
N CYS A 392 -20.06 2.81 6.90
CA CYS A 392 -20.61 1.97 7.97
C CYS A 392 -22.15 2.02 8.05
N THR A 393 -22.78 3.06 7.49
CA THR A 393 -24.23 3.26 7.58
C THR A 393 -24.98 2.58 6.44
N SER A 394 -24.45 2.66 5.23
CA SER A 394 -25.10 2.23 3.98
C SER A 394 -24.50 0.93 3.42
N LEU A 395 -23.33 0.52 3.92
CA LEU A 395 -22.52 -0.60 3.42
C LEU A 395 -22.05 -0.42 1.97
N GLU A 396 -22.17 0.77 1.41
CA GLU A 396 -21.65 1.08 0.08
C GLU A 396 -20.13 1.16 0.13
N ARG A 397 -19.47 0.57 -0.87
CA ARG A 397 -18.03 0.76 -1.04
C ARG A 397 -17.75 2.23 -1.35
N SER A 398 -16.67 2.75 -0.79
CA SER A 398 -16.16 4.10 -1.07
C SER A 398 -14.83 4.08 -1.83
N SER A 399 -14.35 2.89 -2.19
CA SER A 399 -13.11 2.68 -2.95
C SER A 399 -13.33 1.83 -4.20
N ASN A 400 -12.53 2.07 -5.23
CA ASN A 400 -12.42 1.23 -6.43
C ASN A 400 -11.28 0.19 -6.33
N PHE A 401 -10.57 0.18 -5.21
CA PHE A 401 -9.36 -0.60 -5.03
C PHE A 401 -9.64 -1.87 -4.22
N VAL A 402 -9.12 -2.99 -4.69
CA VAL A 402 -9.06 -4.26 -3.94
C VAL A 402 -7.61 -4.50 -3.55
N SER A 403 -7.33 -4.54 -2.26
CA SER A 403 -5.98 -4.59 -1.69
C SER A 403 -5.60 -6.01 -1.28
N PHE A 404 -4.37 -6.42 -1.60
CA PHE A 404 -3.83 -7.72 -1.16
C PHE A 404 -3.71 -7.78 0.37
N VAL A 405 -3.09 -6.75 0.97
CA VAL A 405 -2.81 -6.74 2.42
C VAL A 405 -4.08 -6.64 3.23
N ASP A 406 -5.03 -5.80 2.83
CA ASP A 406 -6.30 -5.69 3.57
C ASP A 406 -7.11 -6.99 3.50
N SER A 407 -7.14 -7.64 2.33
CA SER A 407 -7.80 -8.94 2.17
C SER A 407 -7.14 -10.01 3.06
N ALA A 408 -5.80 -10.01 3.12
CA ALA A 408 -5.03 -10.92 3.96
C ALA A 408 -5.36 -10.75 5.45
N TRP A 409 -5.49 -9.53 5.93
CA TRP A 409 -5.84 -9.27 7.33
C TRP A 409 -7.29 -9.63 7.68
N LEU A 410 -8.24 -9.45 6.76
CA LEU A 410 -9.58 -10.03 6.92
C LEU A 410 -9.52 -11.55 6.99
N THR A 411 -8.76 -12.18 6.09
CA THR A 411 -8.61 -13.64 6.06
C THR A 411 -7.96 -14.18 7.33
N ALA A 412 -6.94 -13.50 7.86
CA ALA A 412 -6.37 -13.81 9.17
C ALA A 412 -7.42 -13.73 10.28
N GLY A 413 -8.27 -12.70 10.27
CA GLY A 413 -9.33 -12.52 11.25
C GLY A 413 -10.38 -13.62 11.20
N LEU A 414 -10.77 -14.03 9.99
CA LEU A 414 -11.70 -15.15 9.77
C LEU A 414 -11.09 -16.50 10.19
N ILE A 415 -9.79 -16.71 9.98
CA ILE A 415 -9.06 -17.89 10.46
C ILE A 415 -9.05 -17.94 11.99
N VAL A 416 -8.70 -16.83 12.66
CA VAL A 416 -8.75 -16.75 14.12
C VAL A 416 -10.17 -17.01 14.62
N LEU A 417 -11.16 -16.35 14.02
CA LEU A 417 -12.57 -16.44 14.42
C LEU A 417 -13.14 -17.86 14.29
N ARG A 418 -12.85 -18.58 13.18
CA ARG A 418 -13.36 -19.95 12.98
C ARG A 418 -12.76 -20.97 13.94
N ASN A 419 -11.52 -20.74 14.38
CA ASN A 419 -10.86 -21.61 15.37
C ASN A 419 -11.26 -21.23 16.80
N ALA A 420 -11.49 -19.94 17.07
CA ALA A 420 -11.99 -19.48 18.36
C ALA A 420 -13.47 -19.88 18.59
N PHE A 421 -14.30 -19.81 17.56
CA PHE A 421 -15.75 -20.06 17.64
C PHE A 421 -16.20 -21.04 16.56
N PRO A 422 -16.16 -22.36 16.83
CA PRO A 422 -16.51 -23.39 15.83
C PRO A 422 -17.91 -23.24 15.22
N VAL A 423 -18.87 -22.64 15.95
CA VAL A 423 -20.22 -22.34 15.44
C VAL A 423 -20.22 -21.37 14.25
N LEU A 424 -19.17 -20.57 14.07
CA LEU A 424 -19.01 -19.62 12.96
C LEU A 424 -18.17 -20.19 11.80
N LYS A 425 -17.62 -21.40 11.96
CA LYS A 425 -16.63 -21.96 11.03
C LYS A 425 -17.12 -22.01 9.60
N LEU A 426 -18.30 -22.57 9.34
CA LEU A 426 -18.83 -22.70 7.98
C LEU A 426 -18.92 -21.36 7.27
N ARG A 427 -19.36 -20.31 7.98
CA ARG A 427 -19.50 -18.97 7.40
C ARG A 427 -18.15 -18.34 7.09
N CYS A 428 -17.18 -18.48 7.99
CA CYS A 428 -15.81 -18.04 7.75
C CYS A 428 -15.20 -18.76 6.54
N ASP A 429 -15.37 -20.09 6.45
CA ASP A 429 -14.88 -20.90 5.34
C ASP A 429 -15.47 -20.43 4.01
N LEU A 430 -16.77 -20.09 3.96
CA LEU A 430 -17.41 -19.56 2.75
C LEU A 430 -16.81 -18.24 2.29
N ILE A 431 -16.48 -17.32 3.21
CA ILE A 431 -15.87 -16.03 2.85
C ILE A 431 -14.41 -16.22 2.41
N ILE A 432 -13.65 -17.05 3.10
CA ILE A 432 -12.25 -17.36 2.74
C ILE A 432 -12.19 -18.02 1.35
N ASN A 433 -13.02 -19.04 1.10
CA ASN A 433 -12.97 -19.82 -0.14
C ASN A 433 -13.40 -19.05 -1.41
N ARG A 434 -14.04 -17.88 -1.26
CA ARG A 434 -14.38 -17.01 -2.39
C ARG A 434 -13.21 -16.15 -2.87
N GLN A 435 -12.13 -16.04 -2.09
CA GLN A 435 -10.99 -15.18 -2.34
C GLN A 435 -9.83 -15.96 -2.98
N ASN A 436 -9.61 -15.79 -4.29
CA ASN A 436 -8.46 -16.39 -4.97
C ASN A 436 -7.26 -15.45 -4.99
N TYR A 437 -6.29 -15.69 -4.10
CA TYR A 437 -5.09 -14.86 -3.95
C TYR A 437 -4.13 -14.90 -5.14
N GLU A 438 -4.26 -15.85 -6.06
CA GLU A 438 -3.52 -15.86 -7.35
C GLU A 438 -3.75 -14.56 -8.13
N LEU A 439 -4.91 -13.89 -7.93
CA LEU A 439 -5.21 -12.57 -8.49
C LEU A 439 -4.09 -11.55 -8.27
N PHE A 440 -3.49 -11.55 -7.09
CA PHE A 440 -2.43 -10.61 -6.73
C PHE A 440 -1.04 -11.15 -7.04
N TYR A 441 -0.90 -12.45 -7.28
CA TYR A 441 0.39 -13.05 -7.57
C TYR A 441 0.85 -12.70 -8.99
N ASP A 442 2.15 -12.44 -9.07
CA ASP A 442 2.85 -12.35 -10.32
C ASP A 442 3.83 -13.52 -10.43
N PRO A 443 3.61 -14.47 -11.36
CA PRO A 443 4.46 -15.64 -11.50
C PRO A 443 5.87 -15.33 -12.04
N VAL A 444 6.08 -14.14 -12.63
CA VAL A 444 7.40 -13.76 -13.16
C VAL A 444 8.27 -13.17 -12.07
N GLU A 445 7.78 -12.13 -11.39
CA GLU A 445 8.50 -11.53 -10.25
C GLU A 445 8.46 -12.43 -9.01
N GLN A 446 7.55 -13.41 -9.02
CA GLN A 446 7.22 -14.25 -7.88
C GLN A 446 6.84 -13.42 -6.65
N HIS A 447 6.23 -12.25 -6.85
CA HIS A 447 5.80 -11.32 -5.79
C HIS A 447 4.30 -11.11 -5.83
N MET A 448 3.76 -10.60 -4.72
CA MET A 448 2.37 -10.14 -4.66
C MET A 448 2.30 -8.68 -5.06
N ASN A 449 1.41 -8.33 -5.98
CA ASN A 449 1.12 -6.95 -6.34
C ASN A 449 0.34 -6.28 -5.21
N HIS A 450 0.42 -4.94 -5.14
CA HIS A 450 -0.26 -4.14 -4.12
C HIS A 450 -1.78 -4.38 -4.09
N GLY A 451 -2.38 -4.50 -5.28
CA GLY A 451 -3.79 -4.81 -5.44
C GLY A 451 -4.29 -4.57 -6.85
N TRP A 452 -5.59 -4.29 -6.99
CA TRP A 452 -6.27 -4.13 -8.26
C TRP A 452 -7.20 -2.91 -8.26
N TYR A 453 -7.11 -2.07 -9.29
CA TYR A 453 -8.04 -0.98 -9.56
C TYR A 453 -9.16 -1.49 -10.47
N VAL A 454 -10.33 -1.75 -9.88
CA VAL A 454 -11.44 -2.46 -10.55
C VAL A 454 -12.00 -1.65 -11.71
N HIS A 455 -12.23 -0.35 -11.51
CA HIS A 455 -12.79 0.55 -12.54
C HIS A 455 -11.84 0.80 -13.71
N MET A 456 -10.54 0.62 -13.49
CA MET A 456 -9.51 0.71 -14.54
C MET A 456 -9.21 -0.64 -15.19
N ASN A 457 -9.73 -1.74 -14.62
CA ASN A 457 -9.36 -3.11 -14.97
C ASN A 457 -7.83 -3.32 -15.01
N ALA A 458 -7.13 -2.78 -14.01
CA ALA A 458 -5.67 -2.75 -13.99
C ALA A 458 -5.10 -3.20 -12.64
N ARG A 459 -3.99 -3.96 -12.69
CA ARG A 459 -3.16 -4.23 -11.51
C ARG A 459 -2.50 -2.94 -11.05
N ALA A 460 -2.32 -2.78 -9.74
CA ALA A 460 -1.42 -1.77 -9.22
C ALA A 460 0.01 -2.04 -9.70
N GLU A 461 0.76 -0.98 -10.00
CA GLU A 461 2.14 -1.09 -10.48
C GLU A 461 3.11 -1.62 -9.41
N TYR A 462 2.83 -1.33 -8.15
CA TYR A 462 3.68 -1.69 -7.03
C TYR A 462 3.53 -3.16 -6.64
N ASN A 463 4.62 -3.77 -6.20
CA ASN A 463 4.63 -5.10 -5.60
C ASN A 463 5.25 -5.08 -4.19
N TYR A 464 4.96 -6.14 -3.45
CA TYR A 464 5.53 -6.42 -2.14
C TYR A 464 6.73 -7.37 -2.29
N GLY A 465 7.88 -6.78 -2.60
CA GLY A 465 9.12 -7.52 -2.82
C GLY A 465 10.09 -7.56 -1.64
N ALA A 466 9.85 -6.83 -0.55
CA ALA A 466 10.67 -6.90 0.66
C ALA A 466 10.10 -7.92 1.65
N LEU A 467 10.94 -8.79 2.20
CA LEU A 467 10.48 -9.86 3.11
C LEU A 467 10.00 -9.30 4.45
N TYR A 468 10.80 -8.42 5.06
CA TYR A 468 10.65 -8.04 6.46
C TYR A 468 9.74 -6.81 6.62
N THR A 469 8.52 -6.92 6.09
CA THR A 469 7.45 -5.91 6.20
C THR A 469 6.13 -6.58 6.56
N GLU A 470 5.07 -5.78 6.81
CA GLU A 470 3.74 -6.28 7.21
C GLU A 470 3.04 -7.22 6.21
N PRO A 471 3.23 -7.13 4.87
CA PRO A 471 2.52 -7.98 3.90
C PRO A 471 2.92 -9.45 3.98
N ARG A 472 4.02 -9.78 4.67
CA ARG A 472 4.49 -11.17 4.80
C ARG A 472 3.46 -12.09 5.46
N ALA A 473 2.60 -11.55 6.33
CA ALA A 473 1.46 -12.28 6.87
C ALA A 473 0.53 -12.78 5.74
N GLY A 474 0.26 -11.92 4.75
CA GLY A 474 -0.50 -12.28 3.56
C GLY A 474 0.21 -13.31 2.69
N SER A 475 1.54 -13.24 2.57
CA SER A 475 2.33 -14.25 1.86
C SER A 475 2.19 -15.64 2.51
N VAL A 476 2.26 -15.73 3.84
CA VAL A 476 2.04 -16.97 4.60
C VAL A 476 0.64 -17.51 4.35
N ILE A 477 -0.38 -16.65 4.38
CA ILE A 477 -1.77 -17.04 4.11
C ILE A 477 -1.96 -17.53 2.67
N ALA A 478 -1.44 -16.81 1.68
CA ALA A 478 -1.58 -17.15 0.26
C ALA A 478 -0.92 -18.50 -0.08
N ILE A 479 0.26 -18.77 0.49
CA ILE A 479 0.93 -20.08 0.40
C ILE A 479 0.10 -21.15 1.12
N GLY A 480 -0.39 -20.84 2.33
CA GLY A 480 -1.20 -21.75 3.12
C GLY A 480 -2.50 -22.19 2.45
N LEU A 481 -3.12 -21.29 1.70
CA LEU A 481 -4.31 -21.55 0.88
C LEU A 481 -3.99 -22.36 -0.39
N GLY A 482 -2.71 -22.51 -0.76
CA GLY A 482 -2.29 -23.12 -2.00
C GLY A 482 -2.53 -22.25 -3.24
N ALA A 483 -2.81 -20.96 -3.05
CA ALA A 483 -3.05 -20.02 -4.14
C ALA A 483 -1.75 -19.50 -4.78
N VAL A 484 -0.64 -19.60 -4.04
CA VAL A 484 0.69 -19.11 -4.43
C VAL A 484 1.73 -20.16 -4.01
N PRO A 485 2.74 -20.46 -4.85
CA PRO A 485 3.70 -21.50 -4.53
C PRO A 485 4.81 -20.98 -3.60
N GLU A 486 5.58 -21.87 -2.96
CA GLU A 486 6.54 -21.46 -1.89
C GLU A 486 7.70 -20.61 -2.40
N GLU A 487 8.01 -20.69 -3.70
CA GLU A 487 8.98 -19.87 -4.43
C GLU A 487 8.78 -18.38 -4.13
N HIS A 488 7.51 -17.96 -3.98
CA HIS A 488 7.17 -16.60 -3.60
C HIS A 488 7.92 -16.13 -2.35
N TRP A 489 7.98 -16.96 -1.30
CA TRP A 489 8.63 -16.63 -0.04
C TRP A 489 10.14 -16.43 -0.20
N PHE A 490 10.75 -17.21 -1.08
CA PHE A 490 12.19 -17.18 -1.33
C PHE A 490 12.60 -16.07 -2.32
N ALA A 491 11.67 -15.62 -3.16
CA ALA A 491 11.84 -14.46 -4.04
C ALA A 491 11.83 -13.11 -3.31
N LEU A 492 11.29 -13.05 -2.08
CA LEU A 492 11.27 -11.81 -1.28
C LEU A 492 12.68 -11.40 -0.86
N LEU A 493 13.01 -10.13 -1.06
CA LEU A 493 14.33 -9.58 -0.77
C LEU A 493 14.54 -9.42 0.74
N ARG A 494 15.64 -9.98 1.24
CA ARG A 494 16.14 -9.72 2.60
C ARG A 494 16.85 -8.36 2.66
N THR A 495 17.64 -8.04 1.65
CA THR A 495 18.26 -6.72 1.46
C THR A 495 18.16 -6.32 -0.02
N PHE A 496 18.54 -5.10 -0.41
CA PHE A 496 18.76 -4.71 -1.83
C PHE A 496 20.25 -4.69 -2.20
N PRO A 497 20.67 -4.84 -3.48
CA PRO A 497 22.08 -4.93 -3.85
C PRO A 497 22.95 -3.80 -3.26
N ALA A 498 24.21 -4.06 -2.91
CA ALA A 498 25.10 -3.02 -2.36
C ALA A 498 25.32 -1.86 -3.33
N SER A 499 25.16 -2.12 -4.64
CA SER A 499 25.19 -1.11 -5.67
C SER A 499 24.02 -0.14 -5.60
N ASN A 500 22.97 -0.35 -4.78
CA ASN A 500 21.84 0.54 -4.55
C ASN A 500 22.15 1.63 -3.49
N ASP A 501 22.73 2.76 -3.91
CA ASP A 501 23.14 3.90 -3.06
C ASP A 501 22.00 4.71 -2.41
N TRP A 502 20.73 4.46 -2.76
CA TRP A 502 19.58 5.13 -2.12
C TRP A 502 19.21 4.49 -0.79
N GLN A 503 19.77 3.31 -0.48
CA GLN A 503 19.52 2.60 0.76
C GLN A 503 20.02 3.40 1.98
N ALA A 504 19.35 3.24 3.14
CA ALA A 504 19.75 3.89 4.38
C ALA A 504 21.14 3.44 4.86
N LEU A 505 21.47 2.16 4.66
CA LEU A 505 22.77 1.57 4.94
C LEU A 505 23.20 0.65 3.79
N VAL A 506 24.51 0.44 3.65
CA VAL A 506 25.05 -0.54 2.70
C VAL A 506 24.96 -1.93 3.33
N PRO A 507 24.30 -2.91 2.68
CA PRO A 507 24.23 -4.27 3.17
C PRO A 507 25.61 -4.93 3.22
N GLN A 508 25.83 -5.70 4.27
CA GLN A 508 27.04 -6.47 4.52
C GLN A 508 26.79 -7.95 4.26
N ASN A 509 27.87 -8.67 3.94
CA ASN A 509 27.88 -10.13 3.74
C ASN A 509 26.76 -10.64 2.82
N ARG A 510 26.60 -9.99 1.65
CA ARG A 510 25.62 -10.42 0.66
C ARG A 510 26.10 -11.68 -0.05
N VAL A 511 25.49 -12.81 0.27
CA VAL A 511 25.84 -14.13 -0.27
C VAL A 511 24.61 -14.82 -0.84
N VAL A 512 24.84 -15.66 -1.85
CA VAL A 512 23.82 -16.58 -2.35
C VAL A 512 23.72 -17.74 -1.38
N LYS A 513 22.49 -18.07 -0.95
CA LYS A 513 22.15 -19.22 -0.13
C LYS A 513 21.19 -20.11 -0.92
N ASN A 514 21.25 -21.42 -0.71
CA ASN A 514 20.22 -22.33 -1.21
C ASN A 514 19.37 -22.79 -0.03
N ILE A 515 18.07 -22.49 -0.05
CA ILE A 515 17.12 -22.82 1.00
C ILE A 515 15.96 -23.57 0.35
N ARG A 516 15.75 -24.83 0.73
CA ARG A 516 14.75 -25.72 0.13
C ARG A 516 14.83 -25.85 -1.41
N GLY A 517 16.04 -25.72 -1.98
CA GLY A 517 16.23 -25.76 -3.43
C GLY A 517 16.16 -24.40 -4.12
N HIS A 518 15.75 -23.34 -3.42
CA HIS A 518 15.63 -21.98 -3.96
C HIS A 518 16.87 -21.15 -3.66
N GLU A 519 17.37 -20.42 -4.66
CA GLU A 519 18.44 -19.45 -4.47
C GLU A 519 17.90 -18.18 -3.81
N VAL A 520 18.46 -17.83 -2.65
CA VAL A 520 18.14 -16.63 -1.89
C VAL A 520 19.40 -15.79 -1.75
N ILE A 521 19.36 -14.55 -2.23
CA ILE A 521 20.49 -13.63 -2.09
C ILE A 521 20.21 -12.67 -0.95
N GLY A 522 20.91 -12.85 0.15
CA GLY A 522 20.68 -12.12 1.38
C GLY A 522 21.98 -11.63 2.00
N GLY A 523 21.84 -10.63 2.86
CA GLY A 523 22.89 -10.07 3.70
C GLY A 523 22.19 -9.35 4.84
N TYR A 524 22.93 -8.56 5.61
CA TYR A 524 22.36 -7.85 6.76
C TYR A 524 22.81 -6.40 6.79
N TYR A 525 22.04 -5.57 7.49
CA TYR A 525 22.48 -4.28 7.99
C TYR A 525 23.04 -4.46 9.40
N SER A 526 23.87 -3.52 9.85
CA SER A 526 24.43 -3.55 11.19
C SER A 526 24.37 -2.18 11.86
N TRP A 527 23.96 -2.13 13.12
CA TRP A 527 24.04 -0.93 13.94
C TRP A 527 24.24 -1.29 15.41
N GLY A 528 25.12 -0.57 16.11
CA GLY A 528 25.39 -0.83 17.53
C GLY A 528 25.86 -2.26 17.84
N GLY A 529 26.59 -2.89 16.90
CA GLY A 529 27.04 -4.29 17.01
C GLY A 529 25.94 -5.35 16.76
N LEU A 530 24.70 -4.94 16.49
CA LEU A 530 23.59 -5.83 16.17
C LEU A 530 23.42 -5.93 14.66
N GLN A 531 23.22 -7.15 14.16
CA GLN A 531 22.98 -7.44 12.75
C GLN A 531 21.50 -7.77 12.53
N TYR A 532 20.91 -7.27 11.44
CA TYR A 532 19.49 -7.45 11.16
C TYR A 532 19.19 -7.38 9.65
N VAL A 533 18.04 -7.94 9.28
CA VAL A 533 17.41 -7.75 7.97
C VAL A 533 16.52 -6.51 8.06
N PRO A 534 16.70 -5.47 7.23
CA PRO A 534 15.92 -4.24 7.34
C PRO A 534 14.47 -4.42 6.86
N SER A 535 13.55 -3.60 7.38
CA SER A 535 12.22 -3.42 6.78
C SER A 535 12.30 -2.44 5.60
N TRP A 536 11.19 -1.87 5.14
CA TRP A 536 11.25 -0.85 4.09
C TRP A 536 11.48 0.54 4.68
N GLY A 537 10.60 0.97 5.58
CA GLY A 537 10.62 2.27 6.22
C GLY A 537 11.33 2.33 7.57
N GLY A 538 11.64 1.19 8.18
CA GLY A 538 12.17 1.16 9.54
C GLY A 538 11.12 1.55 10.59
N SER A 539 9.83 1.49 10.24
CA SER A 539 8.77 1.53 11.23
C SER A 539 8.68 0.19 11.95
N LEU A 540 8.35 0.22 13.24
CA LEU A 540 8.22 -1.01 14.01
C LEU A 540 6.89 -1.74 13.73
N PHE A 541 5.89 -1.04 13.18
CA PHE A 541 4.70 -1.63 12.59
C PHE A 541 5.02 -2.64 11.48
N GLU A 542 5.84 -2.26 10.49
CA GLU A 542 6.25 -3.15 9.39
C GLU A 542 6.92 -4.44 9.92
N ALA A 543 7.69 -4.28 10.99
CA ALA A 543 8.36 -5.40 11.65
C ALA A 543 7.35 -6.26 12.42
N LEU A 544 6.54 -5.69 13.31
CA LEU A 544 5.86 -6.47 14.35
C LEU A 544 4.37 -6.72 14.11
N MET A 545 3.71 -6.06 13.16
CA MET A 545 2.29 -6.32 12.89
C MET A 545 2.01 -7.81 12.56
N PRO A 546 2.81 -8.51 11.72
CA PRO A 546 2.61 -9.94 11.44
C PRO A 546 2.65 -10.83 12.69
N THR A 547 3.36 -10.38 13.72
CA THR A 547 3.52 -11.13 14.97
C THR A 547 2.23 -11.19 15.79
N MET A 548 1.20 -10.40 15.46
CA MET A 548 -0.12 -10.54 16.10
C MET A 548 -0.76 -11.91 15.86
N ILE A 549 -0.46 -12.55 14.72
CA ILE A 549 -1.03 -13.85 14.33
C ILE A 549 0.02 -14.95 14.17
N ILE A 550 1.30 -14.61 14.00
CA ILE A 550 2.40 -15.58 13.86
C ILE A 550 3.35 -15.46 15.05
N ASP A 551 3.57 -16.55 15.80
CA ASP A 551 4.66 -16.61 16.77
C ASP A 551 6.01 -16.85 16.06
N GLU A 552 6.61 -15.78 15.56
CA GLU A 552 7.87 -15.84 14.82
C GLU A 552 9.05 -16.28 15.72
N MET A 553 8.96 -16.10 17.05
CA MET A 553 9.95 -16.63 18.00
C MET A 553 9.87 -18.16 18.11
N LYS A 554 8.69 -18.74 17.96
CA LYS A 554 8.49 -20.20 17.94
C LYS A 554 8.81 -20.81 16.58
N PHE A 555 8.31 -20.25 15.48
CA PHE A 555 8.41 -20.86 14.16
C PHE A 555 9.67 -20.46 13.37
N ALA A 556 10.26 -19.30 13.69
CA ALA A 556 11.40 -18.74 12.97
C ALA A 556 12.46 -18.13 13.93
N PRO A 557 12.92 -18.85 14.98
CA PRO A 557 13.77 -18.30 16.03
C PRO A 557 15.15 -17.83 15.57
N LYS A 558 15.62 -18.27 14.39
CA LYS A 558 16.93 -17.91 13.84
C LYS A 558 16.86 -16.82 12.76
N SER A 559 15.66 -16.52 12.27
CA SER A 559 15.40 -15.54 11.22
C SER A 559 14.47 -14.45 11.75
N LEU A 560 13.18 -14.53 11.43
CA LEU A 560 12.18 -13.49 11.73
C LEU A 560 12.10 -13.18 13.23
N GLY A 561 11.90 -14.18 14.11
CA GLY A 561 11.75 -13.93 15.55
C GLY A 561 12.98 -13.27 16.19
N ARG A 562 14.18 -13.69 15.79
CA ARG A 562 15.41 -13.00 16.23
C ARG A 562 15.48 -11.57 15.70
N ASN A 563 15.05 -11.36 14.46
CA ASN A 563 15.03 -10.05 13.82
C ASN A 563 14.02 -9.11 14.51
N ASP A 564 12.85 -9.61 14.94
CA ASP A 564 11.82 -8.86 15.67
C ASP A 564 12.39 -8.26 16.97
N LEU A 565 13.04 -9.11 17.77
CA LEU A 565 13.68 -8.70 19.02
C LEU A 565 14.78 -7.65 18.77
N ILE A 566 15.61 -7.86 17.73
CA ILE A 566 16.69 -6.93 17.38
C ILE A 566 16.11 -5.59 16.91
N HIS A 567 15.08 -5.60 16.05
CA HIS A 567 14.40 -4.40 15.58
C HIS A 567 13.80 -3.61 16.74
N ALA A 568 13.04 -4.25 17.62
CA ALA A 568 12.49 -3.58 18.81
C ALA A 568 13.59 -2.97 19.69
N THR A 569 14.69 -3.70 19.88
CA THR A 569 15.85 -3.24 20.66
C THR A 569 16.51 -2.01 20.04
N ILE A 570 16.85 -2.07 18.74
CA ILE A 570 17.49 -0.97 18.02
C ILE A 570 16.54 0.23 17.97
N HIS A 571 15.25 0.00 17.72
CA HIS A 571 14.26 1.07 17.61
C HIS A 571 14.18 1.89 18.89
N ARG A 572 14.10 1.21 20.03
CA ARG A 572 14.16 1.83 21.35
C ARG A 572 15.48 2.57 21.56
N LYS A 573 16.62 1.91 21.37
CA LYS A 573 17.95 2.51 21.60
C LYS A 573 18.14 3.75 20.75
N TYR A 574 17.82 3.69 19.46
CA TYR A 574 17.94 4.82 18.55
C TYR A 574 17.08 6.02 19.00
N ALA A 575 15.82 5.78 19.38
CA ALA A 575 14.95 6.85 19.87
C ALA A 575 15.49 7.51 21.15
N LEU A 576 15.90 6.71 22.15
CA LEU A 576 16.31 7.22 23.45
C LEU A 576 17.75 7.77 23.45
N GLU A 577 18.65 7.14 22.70
CA GLU A 577 20.09 7.40 22.75
C GLU A 577 20.56 8.29 21.60
N GLU A 578 20.05 8.13 20.38
CA GLU A 578 20.46 8.97 19.23
C GLU A 578 19.57 10.21 19.11
N LEU A 579 18.24 10.02 19.11
CA LEU A 579 17.29 11.14 19.01
C LEU A 579 17.06 11.86 20.34
N LYS A 580 17.53 11.29 21.46
CA LYS A 580 17.31 11.79 22.83
C LYS A 580 15.84 12.01 23.17
N TYR A 581 14.95 11.24 22.55
CA TYR A 581 13.54 11.28 22.89
C TYR A 581 13.32 10.68 24.28
N PRO A 582 12.36 11.21 25.06
CA PRO A 582 12.02 10.64 26.36
C PRO A 582 11.20 9.35 26.27
N ILE A 583 10.59 9.09 25.12
CA ILE A 583 9.76 7.92 24.81
C ILE A 583 10.14 7.40 23.41
N TRP A 584 9.77 6.16 23.11
CA TRP A 584 10.05 5.53 21.81
C TRP A 584 8.79 4.89 21.21
N GLY A 585 8.84 4.52 19.93
CA GLY A 585 7.72 3.89 19.24
C GLY A 585 7.25 4.62 17.99
N MET A 586 8.16 5.04 17.12
CA MET A 586 7.83 5.61 15.81
C MET A 586 7.24 4.54 14.88
N SER A 587 6.09 4.83 14.27
CA SER A 587 5.44 4.09 13.18
C SER A 587 4.45 5.00 12.46
N PRO A 588 3.91 4.63 11.30
CA PRO A 588 2.84 5.37 10.66
C PRO A 588 1.71 5.66 11.65
N SER A 589 1.35 6.94 11.80
CA SER A 589 0.34 7.40 12.75
C SER A 589 -0.20 8.79 12.34
N SER A 590 -1.22 9.26 13.05
CA SER A 590 -1.70 10.63 12.89
C SER A 590 -0.62 11.65 13.30
N VAL A 591 -0.63 12.80 12.63
CA VAL A 591 0.29 13.91 12.93
C VAL A 591 -0.25 14.69 14.13
N PRO A 592 0.49 14.86 15.24
CA PRO A 592 -0.02 15.56 16.43
C PRO A 592 -0.45 17.02 16.20
N THR A 593 0.14 17.71 15.22
CA THR A 593 -0.11 19.13 14.92
C THR A 593 -1.24 19.36 13.90
N GLU A 594 -1.63 18.34 13.15
CA GLU A 594 -2.40 18.50 11.92
C GLU A 594 -3.47 17.42 11.79
N ASP A 595 -4.53 17.71 11.04
CA ASP A 595 -5.51 16.68 10.65
C ASP A 595 -4.96 15.89 9.46
N ASN A 596 -3.88 15.15 9.71
CA ASN A 596 -3.11 14.47 8.69
C ASN A 596 -2.49 13.18 9.24
N TYR A 597 -1.94 12.36 8.35
CA TYR A 597 -1.25 11.11 8.66
C TYR A 597 0.15 11.11 8.03
N SER A 598 1.13 10.51 8.71
CA SER A 598 2.49 10.44 8.18
C SER A 598 3.20 9.15 8.56
N GLU A 599 4.21 8.82 7.77
CA GLU A 599 5.12 7.70 7.98
C GLU A 599 6.27 8.14 8.89
N TYR A 600 6.41 7.47 10.03
CA TYR A 600 7.52 7.65 10.96
C TYR A 600 8.26 6.33 11.16
N GLY A 601 9.58 6.41 11.36
CA GLY A 601 10.39 5.22 11.59
C GLY A 601 11.81 5.56 12.02
N VAL A 602 12.56 4.51 12.39
CA VAL A 602 13.99 4.59 12.62
C VAL A 602 14.69 4.31 11.29
N ARG A 603 15.16 5.38 10.64
CA ARG A 603 15.71 5.34 9.27
C ARG A 603 16.67 4.19 9.03
N ILE A 604 17.57 3.91 9.98
CA ILE A 604 18.58 2.85 9.85
C ILE A 604 17.98 1.44 9.79
N LEU A 605 16.82 1.20 10.41
CA LEU A 605 16.12 -0.09 10.38
C LEU A 605 15.41 -0.34 9.06
N GLY A 606 15.23 0.70 8.23
CA GLY A 606 14.59 0.62 6.93
C GLY A 606 15.59 0.53 5.79
N THR A 607 15.22 -0.16 4.72
CA THR A 607 15.97 -0.16 3.47
C THR A 607 15.98 1.24 2.88
N LYS A 608 14.82 1.89 2.75
CA LYS A 608 14.68 3.29 2.34
C LYS A 608 14.78 4.22 3.56
N GLY A 609 14.10 3.84 4.64
CA GLY A 609 14.11 4.53 5.92
C GLY A 609 13.24 5.80 5.94
N TYR A 610 12.19 5.78 6.74
CA TYR A 610 11.33 6.91 7.03
C TYR A 610 12.00 7.94 7.92
N LYS A 611 11.41 9.14 7.96
CA LYS A 611 11.85 10.21 8.85
C LYS A 611 11.49 9.87 10.31
N PRO A 612 12.29 10.32 11.30
CA PRO A 612 11.85 10.29 12.69
C PRO A 612 10.71 11.30 12.91
N GLY A 613 9.97 11.14 14.01
CA GLY A 613 8.91 12.08 14.38
C GLY A 613 8.01 11.55 15.47
N ALA A 614 6.70 11.54 15.21
CA ALA A 614 5.71 11.17 16.21
C ALA A 614 5.91 9.73 16.70
N VAL A 615 5.60 9.52 17.98
CA VAL A 615 5.60 8.23 18.64
C VAL A 615 4.15 7.81 18.87
N THR A 616 3.83 6.54 18.61
CA THR A 616 2.49 5.99 18.74
C THR A 616 2.45 4.79 19.71
N PRO A 617 1.48 4.73 20.63
CA PRO A 617 1.43 3.70 21.67
C PRO A 617 1.24 2.26 21.16
N HIS A 618 0.61 2.06 19.99
CA HIS A 618 0.38 0.72 19.44
C HIS A 618 1.71 -0.04 19.21
N VAL A 619 2.79 0.69 18.93
CA VAL A 619 4.14 0.11 18.76
C VAL A 619 4.65 -0.54 20.05
N SER A 620 4.40 0.09 21.20
CA SER A 620 4.74 -0.52 22.50
C SER A 620 3.85 -1.72 22.78
N GLY A 621 2.60 -1.70 22.30
CA GLY A 621 1.67 -2.83 22.37
C GLY A 621 2.16 -4.05 21.59
N LEU A 622 2.70 -3.84 20.40
CA LEU A 622 3.31 -4.92 19.61
C LEU A 622 4.61 -5.42 20.26
N ALA A 623 5.49 -4.50 20.66
CA ALA A 623 6.82 -4.81 21.20
C ALA A 623 6.79 -5.49 22.58
N VAL A 624 5.69 -5.44 23.33
CA VAL A 624 5.58 -6.07 24.66
C VAL A 624 5.86 -7.58 24.62
N ASN A 625 5.59 -8.24 23.49
CA ASN A 625 5.83 -9.68 23.32
C ASN A 625 7.34 -10.03 23.17
N PHE A 626 8.21 -9.04 22.99
CA PHE A 626 9.64 -9.22 22.77
C PHE A 626 10.48 -8.53 23.86
N THR A 627 10.11 -7.31 24.24
CA THR A 627 10.79 -6.49 25.25
C THR A 627 9.76 -5.98 26.28
N PRO A 628 9.16 -6.87 27.09
CA PRO A 628 8.01 -6.53 27.94
C PRO A 628 8.33 -5.45 28.97
N ARG A 629 9.48 -5.54 29.65
CA ARG A 629 9.90 -4.55 30.66
C ARG A 629 10.03 -3.16 30.04
N GLU A 630 10.67 -3.07 28.88
CA GLU A 630 10.91 -1.84 28.16
C GLU A 630 9.62 -1.22 27.61
N ALA A 631 8.72 -2.04 27.07
CA ALA A 631 7.43 -1.59 26.56
C ALA A 631 6.52 -1.07 27.68
N ILE A 632 6.44 -1.79 28.80
CA ILE A 632 5.65 -1.38 29.97
C ILE A 632 6.20 -0.08 30.56
N ALA A 633 7.53 0.04 30.70
CA ALA A 633 8.17 1.26 31.15
C ALA A 633 7.86 2.45 30.22
N ASN A 634 7.81 2.22 28.90
CA ASN A 634 7.50 3.26 27.92
C ASN A 634 6.05 3.74 28.04
N PHE A 635 5.07 2.85 28.20
CA PHE A 635 3.68 3.23 28.47
C PHE A 635 3.55 4.07 29.75
N ARG A 636 4.24 3.67 30.83
CA ARG A 636 4.26 4.45 32.07
C ARG A 636 4.86 5.83 31.85
N GLU A 637 5.93 5.93 31.08
CA GLU A 637 6.58 7.21 30.79
C GLU A 637 5.71 8.12 29.91
N MET A 638 4.97 7.55 28.94
CA MET A 638 3.99 8.28 28.16
C MET A 638 2.91 8.91 29.04
N ILE A 639 2.25 8.10 29.90
CA ILE A 639 1.19 8.57 30.81
C ILE A 639 1.73 9.60 31.80
N LYS A 640 2.94 9.36 32.32
CA LYS A 640 3.58 10.27 33.28
C LYS A 640 3.83 11.65 32.68
N ARG A 641 4.21 11.74 31.40
CA ARG A 641 4.60 12.98 30.73
C ARG A 641 3.45 13.70 30.04
N TYR A 642 2.58 12.97 29.35
CA TYR A 642 1.67 13.54 28.35
C TYR A 642 0.20 13.24 28.67
N ASP A 643 -0.68 14.16 28.27
CA ASP A 643 -2.14 13.98 28.32
C ASP A 643 -2.59 13.07 27.16
N CYS A 644 -2.14 11.83 27.18
CA CYS A 644 -2.23 10.90 26.06
C CYS A 644 -3.18 9.71 26.29
N TYR A 645 -3.94 9.72 27.38
CA TYR A 645 -4.77 8.58 27.77
C TYR A 645 -6.16 9.02 28.23
N GLY A 646 -7.20 8.60 27.50
CA GLY A 646 -8.61 8.86 27.79
C GLY A 646 -9.34 7.66 28.39
N GLU A 647 -10.67 7.69 28.38
CA GLU A 647 -11.49 6.57 28.88
C GLU A 647 -11.31 5.27 28.08
N PHE A 648 -11.01 5.42 26.79
CA PHE A 648 -10.89 4.33 25.82
C PHE A 648 -9.43 3.95 25.54
N GLY A 649 -8.51 4.35 26.43
CA GLY A 649 -7.11 4.01 26.30
C GLY A 649 -6.26 5.14 25.76
N PHE A 650 -5.15 4.77 25.13
CA PHE A 650 -4.18 5.70 24.57
C PHE A 650 -4.70 6.38 23.30
N TYR A 651 -4.50 7.69 23.19
CA TYR A 651 -4.64 8.44 21.95
C TYR A 651 -3.54 8.08 20.94
N ASP A 652 -3.81 8.35 19.65
CA ASP A 652 -3.09 7.82 18.50
C ASP A 652 -1.58 8.10 18.50
N ALA A 653 -1.19 9.35 18.76
CA ALA A 653 0.20 9.78 18.57
C ALA A 653 0.60 10.93 19.49
N ILE A 654 1.89 10.97 19.81
CA ILE A 654 2.53 11.97 20.66
C ILE A 654 3.74 12.51 19.90
N ASP A 655 3.89 13.83 19.84
CA ASP A 655 5.17 14.45 19.51
C ASP A 655 6.07 14.36 20.75
N PRO A 656 7.14 13.54 20.73
CA PRO A 656 7.96 13.30 21.92
C PRO A 656 8.76 14.53 22.35
N VAL A 657 8.95 15.51 21.47
CA VAL A 657 9.71 16.75 21.73
C VAL A 657 8.80 17.84 22.26
N THR A 658 7.68 18.12 21.58
CA THR A 658 6.79 19.23 21.96
C THR A 658 5.75 18.82 23.00
N GLY A 659 5.47 17.52 23.13
CA GLY A 659 4.44 16.97 24.00
C GLY A 659 3.01 17.14 23.49
N GLN A 660 2.84 17.57 22.24
CA GLN A 660 1.54 17.61 21.59
C GLN A 660 1.01 16.21 21.35
N VAL A 661 -0.30 16.03 21.50
CA VAL A 661 -0.99 14.75 21.37
C VAL A 661 -2.02 14.86 20.25
N SER A 662 -2.03 13.87 19.36
CA SER A 662 -3.13 13.67 18.41
C SER A 662 -4.29 13.01 19.15
N TYR A 663 -5.27 13.80 19.60
CA TYR A 663 -6.47 13.33 20.31
C TYR A 663 -7.43 12.62 19.35
N LYS A 664 -7.00 11.46 18.86
CA LYS A 664 -7.71 10.63 17.91
C LYS A 664 -7.62 9.18 18.35
N TYR A 665 -8.65 8.41 18.06
CA TYR A 665 -8.57 6.95 18.00
C TYR A 665 -8.69 6.54 16.54
N LEU A 666 -7.68 5.83 16.04
CA LEU A 666 -7.69 5.14 14.76
C LEU A 666 -7.92 3.65 15.05
N ALA A 667 -8.96 3.05 14.45
CA ALA A 667 -9.35 1.66 14.76
C ALA A 667 -8.18 0.69 14.60
N LEU A 668 -7.45 0.79 13.48
CA LEU A 668 -6.26 0.00 13.19
C LEU A 668 -5.24 0.01 14.34
N ASP A 669 -4.87 1.20 14.81
CA ASP A 669 -3.86 1.38 15.87
C ASP A 669 -4.36 0.88 17.23
N GLN A 670 -5.64 1.11 17.54
CA GLN A 670 -6.24 0.61 18.78
C GLN A 670 -6.33 -0.93 18.79
N GLU A 671 -6.73 -1.52 17.67
CA GLU A 671 -6.83 -2.97 17.53
C GLU A 671 -5.45 -3.63 17.58
N MET A 672 -4.43 -3.05 16.95
CA MET A 672 -3.05 -3.53 17.08
C MET A 672 -2.52 -3.43 18.51
N LEU A 673 -2.77 -2.30 19.18
CA LEU A 673 -2.44 -2.14 20.60
C LEU A 673 -3.11 -3.25 21.42
N PHE A 674 -4.42 -3.44 21.25
CA PHE A 674 -5.17 -4.43 22.01
C PHE A 674 -4.70 -5.86 21.75
N LEU A 675 -4.55 -6.25 20.49
CA LEU A 675 -4.14 -7.61 20.10
C LEU A 675 -2.72 -7.94 20.57
N GLY A 676 -1.79 -6.98 20.50
CA GLY A 676 -0.44 -7.13 21.04
C GLY A 676 -0.44 -7.36 22.55
N LEU A 677 -1.22 -6.57 23.29
CA LEU A 677 -1.40 -6.75 24.74
C LEU A 677 -2.15 -8.05 25.08
N ALA A 678 -3.12 -8.45 24.27
CA ALA A 678 -3.90 -9.66 24.49
C ALA A 678 -3.05 -10.92 24.32
N ASN A 679 -2.18 -10.98 23.32
CA ASN A 679 -1.21 -12.07 23.20
C ASN A 679 -0.29 -12.14 24.43
N TYR A 680 0.20 -11.00 24.93
CA TYR A 680 1.03 -10.99 26.14
C TYR A 680 0.29 -11.44 27.41
N LEU A 681 -0.95 -10.97 27.61
CA LEU A 681 -1.74 -11.28 28.81
C LEU A 681 -2.38 -12.68 28.76
N GLY A 682 -2.71 -13.14 27.56
CA GLY A 682 -3.50 -14.35 27.27
C GLY A 682 -2.66 -15.54 26.81
N ASP A 683 -1.34 -15.46 26.97
CA ASP A 683 -0.39 -16.51 26.56
C ASP A 683 -0.52 -16.84 25.07
N HIS A 684 -0.25 -15.85 24.21
CA HIS A 684 -0.31 -16.00 22.75
C HIS A 684 -1.71 -16.38 22.21
N CYS A 685 -2.78 -15.89 22.84
CA CYS A 685 -4.14 -16.36 22.58
C CYS A 685 -4.59 -16.24 21.11
N VAL A 686 -4.25 -15.16 20.41
CA VAL A 686 -4.62 -14.96 19.00
C VAL A 686 -3.74 -15.82 18.09
N GLN A 687 -2.43 -15.82 18.33
CA GLN A 687 -1.46 -16.63 17.59
C GLN A 687 -1.83 -18.12 17.64
N ARG A 688 -2.21 -18.64 18.82
CA ARG A 688 -2.64 -20.04 18.97
C ARG A 688 -3.82 -20.42 18.08
N TYR A 689 -4.82 -19.55 17.92
CA TYR A 689 -5.96 -19.83 17.03
C TYR A 689 -5.55 -19.83 15.56
N PHE A 690 -4.68 -18.89 15.16
CA PHE A 690 -4.19 -18.84 13.78
C PHE A 690 -3.34 -20.07 13.47
N GLU A 691 -2.36 -20.40 14.31
CA GLU A 691 -1.41 -21.51 14.13
C GLU A 691 -2.05 -22.91 14.20
N ALA A 692 -3.18 -23.05 14.88
CA ALA A 692 -3.95 -24.28 14.90
C ALA A 692 -4.60 -24.60 13.54
N ASP A 693 -4.72 -23.60 12.67
CA ASP A 693 -5.41 -23.73 11.40
C ASP A 693 -4.57 -24.46 10.34
N PRO A 694 -5.14 -25.42 9.58
CA PRO A 694 -4.41 -26.11 8.52
C PRO A 694 -3.85 -25.19 7.42
N VAL A 695 -4.51 -24.06 7.13
CA VAL A 695 -4.00 -23.05 6.19
C VAL A 695 -2.73 -22.43 6.75
N ALA A 696 -2.77 -21.98 8.01
CA ALA A 696 -1.61 -21.38 8.65
C ALA A 696 -0.45 -22.38 8.75
N GLN A 697 -0.68 -23.63 9.16
CA GLN A 697 0.37 -24.65 9.29
C GLN A 697 1.15 -24.87 8.00
N LYS A 698 0.46 -24.89 6.85
CA LYS A 698 1.10 -25.00 5.54
C LYS A 698 1.97 -23.79 5.22
N GLY A 699 1.47 -22.58 5.47
CA GLY A 699 2.25 -21.35 5.27
C GLY A 699 3.43 -21.23 6.23
N LEU A 700 3.26 -21.59 7.49
CA LEU A 700 4.31 -21.54 8.52
C LEU A 700 5.46 -22.52 8.24
N ALA A 701 5.23 -23.57 7.45
CA ALA A 701 6.27 -24.52 7.08
C ALA A 701 7.45 -23.90 6.32
N VAL A 702 7.28 -22.72 5.70
CA VAL A 702 8.35 -22.08 4.92
C VAL A 702 9.20 -21.09 5.74
N ILE A 703 8.66 -20.51 6.82
CA ILE A 703 9.28 -19.35 7.49
C ILE A 703 10.51 -19.71 8.36
N GLY A 704 10.57 -20.95 8.85
CA GLY A 704 11.61 -21.40 9.78
C GLY A 704 12.88 -21.99 9.15
N ASN A 705 12.99 -22.01 7.82
CA ASN A 705 14.05 -22.72 7.10
C ASN A 705 15.35 -21.91 6.94
N GLU A 706 15.38 -20.66 7.39
CA GLU A 706 16.47 -19.73 7.18
C GLU A 706 17.14 -19.32 8.51
N ASP A 707 18.45 -19.07 8.46
CA ASP A 707 19.18 -18.27 9.44
C ASP A 707 19.58 -16.97 8.73
N PHE A 708 19.02 -15.84 9.14
CA PHE A 708 19.28 -14.57 8.46
C PHE A 708 20.74 -14.14 8.56
N LEU A 709 21.45 -14.54 9.62
CA LEU A 709 22.75 -13.98 9.98
C LEU A 709 23.93 -14.94 9.75
N LYS A 710 23.68 -16.17 9.27
CA LYS A 710 24.72 -17.15 8.92
C LYS A 710 24.84 -17.41 7.44
#